data_AF-A0A4U8U880-F1
#
_entry.id   AF-A0A4U8U880-F1
#
_cell.length_a   1.000
_cell.length_b   1.000
_cell.length_c   1.000
_cell.angle_alpha   90.00
_cell.angle_beta   90.00
_cell.angle_gamma   90.00
#
_symmetry.space_group_name_H-M   'P 1'
#
loop_
_entity.id
_entity.type
_entity.pdbx_description
1 polymer ?
#
loop_
_entity_poly.entity_id
_entity_poly.type
_entity_poly.pdbx_seq_one_letter_code
_entity_poly.pdbx_strand_id
1 'polypeptide(L)'
;MRKLSIKNGTKEHAKKLALFHALSKTPIKTGSPIQSFLNECKNKLISTKGEYYFLPKDVKFMVVTKLEKIPHTDTSYKLMLTEAFFSISYKRLQAQKDSTKRKDSIRTTPYIYYVTLTSKKPLQIHDLLLIRIKKDSKKYQEIPKNDYRKVMQLELHYKHGLNMIINKNLYHANNQHTSHIKQDSKKHKTTESNAATRHICMITERKKRIVAQALDTRMILPVKATQKALKALPKFTLIAVNENNEITEVLGNLTQGSLDREIALYINDYTPKDFSKKALNEAENMAKSFMNTESIPLPKNHIKKQLDNTCRYDLTHLPFCTIDPVNAKDHDDAIYYDSKHSILYVAIADVSSYVSLDSTLDKEARDRAFSLYFPNKVFPMLPPQLSSQACSLKQDEKRLALVWALKLHKRNVKVLHSQIFKAVICSHASLNYKQVSHFLESRLDSKSCKNMESSETKFDSKPKHSAHTKQSIESKPINNQAIEESLLAFSKIAVLLYKKRMQNGIDLALRDFSLQVDENEKLDSITIDSKDISHTIVEEAMLLANQASAMYLHSIKHGIYRNHAEPNKRDFYKLLNILADMNIRPKSIESKRNKKHNSMLTTLQALQKEAIKQNKRHIADFCIVRHFAKANYMSNSIGHFGLGFPFYTHFTSPIRRYSDLLVHRLITAHLHNNTKALQYIMREAKTILAHINKREVQFDSIESYYKRLKMLRYAQSLVPFNDEALVFMVRKNVAYGFPLHKVGYCSVEIDCKDCVINTHEVIQIQIIDVDFNTLSLKAEPITQKNNT
;
A
#
# COMPACT_ATOMS: atom_id res chain seq x y z
N MET A 1 45.31 36.30 -2.99
CA MET A 1 46.58 35.92 -2.35
C MET A 1 46.33 35.55 -0.88
N ARG A 2 46.73 34.35 -0.45
CA ARG A 2 47.23 34.02 0.90
C ARG A 2 47.89 32.64 0.82
N LYS A 3 49.12 32.50 1.34
CA LYS A 3 49.97 31.32 1.13
C LYS A 3 49.50 30.17 2.02
N LEU A 4 49.24 29.00 1.43
CA LEU A 4 49.24 27.72 2.14
C LEU A 4 50.53 26.97 1.77
N SER A 5 51.55 27.09 2.62
CA SER A 5 52.71 26.21 2.57
C SER A 5 52.38 24.91 3.30
N ILE A 6 52.35 23.79 2.59
CA ILE A 6 52.18 22.45 3.19
C ILE A 6 53.38 21.59 2.76
N LYS A 7 54.19 21.18 3.73
CA LYS A 7 55.31 20.26 3.52
C LYS A 7 54.78 18.83 3.24
N ASN A 8 55.39 18.17 2.26
CA ASN A 8 55.43 16.72 2.01
C ASN A 8 54.12 15.91 2.09
N GLY A 9 53.50 15.62 0.93
CA GLY A 9 52.24 14.86 0.87
C GLY A 9 51.88 14.20 -0.48
N THR A 10 52.78 13.37 -1.04
CA THR A 10 52.52 12.35 -2.10
C THR A 10 52.04 12.79 -3.51
N LYS A 11 52.52 12.07 -4.54
CA LYS A 11 52.27 12.25 -6.00
C LYS A 11 50.79 12.27 -6.43
N GLU A 12 49.85 11.87 -5.58
CA GLU A 12 48.45 11.68 -5.97
C GLU A 12 47.62 12.98 -5.96
N HIS A 13 47.95 13.93 -5.08
CA HIS A 13 47.31 15.25 -5.11
C HIS A 13 47.74 16.09 -6.32
N ALA A 14 48.99 15.96 -6.78
CA ALA A 14 49.44 16.57 -8.03
C ALA A 14 48.66 16.05 -9.25
N LYS A 15 48.32 14.76 -9.30
CA LYS A 15 47.46 14.18 -10.35
C LYS A 15 46.05 14.78 -10.34
N LYS A 16 45.45 14.98 -9.16
CA LYS A 16 44.13 15.61 -9.03
C LYS A 16 44.16 17.09 -9.41
N LEU A 17 45.21 17.82 -9.03
CA LEU A 17 45.39 19.22 -9.43
C LEU A 17 45.56 19.36 -10.96
N ALA A 18 46.37 18.50 -11.60
CA ALA A 18 46.56 18.51 -13.05
C ALA A 18 45.27 18.18 -13.81
N LEU A 19 44.46 17.24 -13.32
CA LEU A 19 43.15 16.91 -13.90
C LEU A 19 42.15 18.07 -13.76
N PHE A 20 42.16 18.77 -12.63
CA PHE A 20 41.36 19.98 -12.42
C PHE A 20 41.81 21.12 -13.35
N HIS A 21 43.12 21.33 -13.49
CA HIS A 21 43.70 22.36 -14.35
C HIS A 21 43.46 22.12 -15.85
N ALA A 22 43.38 20.86 -16.28
CA ALA A 22 43.03 20.48 -17.65
C ALA A 22 41.55 20.76 -17.99
N LEU A 23 40.68 20.84 -16.98
CA LEU A 23 39.25 21.15 -17.14
C LEU A 23 38.93 22.65 -17.01
N SER A 24 39.79 23.43 -16.34
CA SER A 24 39.67 24.89 -16.23
C SER A 24 40.49 25.61 -17.32
N LYS A 25 39.81 26.18 -18.32
CA LYS A 25 40.38 26.84 -19.52
C LYS A 25 41.46 27.90 -19.21
N THR A 26 42.72 27.47 -19.09
CA THR A 26 43.91 28.34 -19.06
C THR A 26 45.06 27.64 -19.80
N PRO A 27 45.81 28.35 -20.67
CA PRO A 27 46.89 27.74 -21.45
C PRO A 27 48.12 27.46 -20.58
N ILE A 28 48.60 26.21 -20.60
CA ILE A 28 49.85 25.80 -19.95
C ILE A 28 51.02 26.10 -20.90
N LYS A 29 52.10 26.72 -20.41
CA LYS A 29 53.30 26.99 -21.22
C LYS A 29 54.00 25.68 -21.63
N THR A 30 54.49 25.67 -22.86
CA THR A 30 55.13 24.52 -23.52
C THR A 30 56.48 24.16 -22.88
N GLY A 31 56.77 22.85 -22.81
CA GLY A 31 58.08 22.33 -22.36
C GLY A 31 58.05 21.29 -21.22
N SER A 32 56.91 21.07 -20.54
CA SER A 32 56.84 20.09 -19.44
C SER A 32 56.51 18.65 -19.91
N PRO A 33 56.84 17.60 -19.12
CA PRO A 33 56.50 16.21 -19.44
C PRO A 33 55.00 15.94 -19.69
N ILE A 34 54.13 16.81 -19.16
CA ILE A 34 52.67 16.75 -19.35
C ILE A 34 52.32 16.96 -20.84
N GLN A 35 53.08 17.78 -21.58
CA GLN A 35 52.84 18.00 -23.01
C GLN A 35 53.14 16.76 -23.86
N SER A 36 54.16 15.99 -23.51
CA SER A 36 54.48 14.71 -24.17
C SER A 36 53.36 13.69 -23.94
N PHE A 37 52.91 13.55 -22.70
CA PHE A 37 51.78 12.69 -22.34
C PHE A 37 50.47 13.09 -23.05
N LEU A 38 50.17 14.38 -23.15
CA LEU A 38 48.99 14.88 -23.88
C LEU A 38 49.08 14.64 -25.39
N ASN A 39 50.27 14.74 -25.99
CA ASN A 39 50.47 14.40 -27.40
C ASN A 39 50.35 12.89 -27.65
N GLU A 40 50.82 12.03 -26.74
CA GLU A 40 50.63 10.58 -26.84
C GLU A 40 49.14 10.17 -26.72
N CYS A 41 48.37 10.91 -25.90
CA CYS A 41 46.92 10.72 -25.79
C CYS A 41 46.17 11.17 -27.04
N LYS A 42 46.56 12.28 -27.69
CA LYS A 42 45.90 12.83 -28.89
C LYS A 42 45.73 11.80 -30.01
N ASN A 43 46.72 10.93 -30.22
CA ASN A 43 46.68 9.93 -31.29
C ASN A 43 45.89 8.66 -30.95
N LYS A 44 45.34 8.55 -29.73
CA LYS A 44 44.56 7.39 -29.24
C LYS A 44 43.15 7.78 -28.76
N LEU A 45 42.79 9.06 -28.87
CA LEU A 45 41.49 9.62 -28.50
C LEU A 45 40.62 9.81 -29.74
N ILE A 46 39.48 9.11 -29.81
CA ILE A 46 38.39 9.50 -30.73
C ILE A 46 37.33 10.25 -29.93
N SER A 47 37.01 11.46 -30.37
CA SER A 47 36.01 12.34 -29.77
C SER A 47 34.68 12.23 -30.51
N THR A 48 33.60 11.95 -29.78
CA THR A 48 32.24 12.27 -30.25
C THR A 48 31.44 12.90 -29.12
N LYS A 49 30.94 14.13 -29.35
CA LYS A 49 30.09 14.91 -28.43
C LYS A 49 30.52 14.92 -26.95
N GLY A 50 31.79 15.22 -26.69
CA GLY A 50 32.27 15.63 -25.36
C GLY A 50 32.77 14.52 -24.44
N GLU A 51 32.77 13.26 -24.89
CA GLU A 51 33.42 12.16 -24.19
C GLU A 51 34.57 11.57 -25.01
N TYR A 52 35.58 11.06 -24.30
CA TYR A 52 36.85 10.56 -24.84
C TYR A 52 37.02 9.09 -24.50
N TYR A 53 37.28 8.28 -25.51
CA TYR A 53 37.42 6.82 -25.37
C TYR A 53 38.83 6.38 -25.80
N PHE A 54 39.43 5.49 -25.02
CA PHE A 54 40.73 4.86 -25.33
C PHE A 54 40.51 3.46 -25.93
N LEU A 55 41.14 3.19 -27.07
CA LEU A 55 41.17 1.87 -27.71
C LEU A 55 42.43 1.08 -27.27
N PRO A 56 42.29 -0.19 -26.85
CA PRO A 56 43.42 -1.10 -26.70
C PRO A 56 44.13 -1.36 -28.04
N LYS A 57 45.43 -1.67 -28.00
CA LYS A 57 46.31 -1.78 -29.20
C LYS A 57 45.79 -2.70 -30.31
N ASP A 58 44.99 -3.71 -29.97
CA ASP A 58 44.64 -4.80 -30.88
C ASP A 58 43.24 -4.66 -31.52
N VAL A 59 42.50 -3.60 -31.16
CA VAL A 59 41.15 -3.33 -31.71
C VAL A 59 41.27 -2.50 -32.97
N LYS A 60 41.10 -3.13 -34.15
CA LYS A 60 41.19 -2.39 -35.43
C LYS A 60 39.96 -1.54 -35.76
N PHE A 61 38.74 -1.99 -35.44
CA PHE A 61 37.49 -1.23 -35.71
C PHE A 61 36.39 -1.51 -34.67
N MET A 62 35.44 -0.59 -34.52
CA MET A 62 34.29 -0.67 -33.60
C MET A 62 32.99 -0.37 -34.35
N VAL A 63 31.92 -1.15 -34.12
CA VAL A 63 30.59 -1.00 -34.76
C VAL A 63 29.48 -1.01 -33.70
N VAL A 64 28.42 -0.24 -33.95
CA VAL A 64 27.81 0.66 -32.95
C VAL A 64 26.34 0.92 -33.36
N THR A 65 25.31 0.32 -32.71
CA THR A 65 23.85 0.34 -33.09
C THR A 65 22.83 0.51 -31.91
N LYS A 66 21.64 1.13 -32.15
CA LYS A 66 20.71 1.82 -31.19
C LYS A 66 19.75 1.00 -30.29
N LEU A 67 19.37 1.58 -29.13
CA LEU A 67 17.97 1.71 -28.65
C LEU A 67 17.56 3.15 -28.23
N GLU A 68 16.25 3.44 -28.16
CA GLU A 68 15.69 4.79 -27.89
C GLU A 68 15.20 5.03 -26.45
N LYS A 69 15.50 6.25 -25.96
CA LYS A 69 14.88 7.02 -24.84
C LYS A 69 14.36 6.23 -23.62
N ILE A 70 15.12 6.29 -22.52
CA ILE A 70 14.64 6.07 -21.15
C ILE A 70 14.50 7.44 -20.45
N PRO A 71 13.37 7.77 -19.78
CA PRO A 71 13.22 9.02 -19.04
C PRO A 71 14.10 9.09 -17.78
N HIS A 72 14.32 10.31 -17.29
CA HIS A 72 15.22 10.63 -16.18
C HIS A 72 15.00 9.77 -14.92
N THR A 73 15.98 8.94 -14.58
CA THR A 73 16.14 8.32 -13.25
C THR A 73 17.58 8.50 -12.74
N ASP A 74 17.69 8.43 -11.42
CA ASP A 74 18.84 8.73 -10.57
C ASP A 74 20.24 8.36 -11.12
N THR A 75 21.21 9.27 -10.89
CA THR A 75 22.62 9.13 -11.29
C THR A 75 23.27 7.89 -10.66
N SER A 76 22.85 7.50 -9.46
CA SER A 76 23.31 6.28 -8.78
C SER A 76 22.88 4.99 -9.50
N TYR A 77 21.73 5.00 -10.18
CA TYR A 77 21.23 3.85 -10.93
C TYR A 77 22.03 3.64 -12.23
N LYS A 78 22.54 4.72 -12.83
CA LYS A 78 23.48 4.65 -13.96
C LYS A 78 24.81 4.02 -13.54
N LEU A 79 25.38 4.43 -12.40
CA LEU A 79 26.66 3.88 -11.91
C LEU A 79 26.58 2.36 -11.66
N MET A 80 25.54 1.90 -10.95
CA MET A 80 25.33 0.46 -10.69
C MET A 80 25.19 -0.38 -11.96
N LEU A 81 24.48 0.12 -12.98
CA LEU A 81 24.34 -0.59 -14.25
C LEU A 81 25.68 -0.65 -15.02
N THR A 82 26.51 0.39 -14.94
CA THR A 82 27.84 0.42 -15.59
C THR A 82 28.82 -0.55 -14.92
N GLU A 83 28.89 -0.59 -13.58
CA GLU A 83 29.78 -1.51 -12.85
C GLU A 83 29.38 -2.98 -13.01
N ALA A 84 28.07 -3.27 -13.04
CA ALA A 84 27.55 -4.62 -13.28
C ALA A 84 27.88 -5.13 -14.69
N PHE A 85 27.78 -4.28 -15.72
CA PHE A 85 28.05 -4.68 -17.11
C PHE A 85 29.54 -4.90 -17.41
N PHE A 86 30.43 -4.05 -16.88
CA PHE A 86 31.88 -4.23 -17.06
C PHE A 86 32.37 -5.58 -16.51
N SER A 87 31.82 -6.00 -15.36
CA SER A 87 32.15 -7.27 -14.70
C SER A 87 31.72 -8.52 -15.49
N ILE A 88 30.65 -8.43 -16.29
CA ILE A 88 30.10 -9.54 -17.08
C ILE A 88 30.82 -9.66 -18.44
N SER A 89 31.14 -8.53 -19.08
CA SER A 89 31.77 -8.53 -20.42
C SER A 89 33.25 -8.96 -20.39
N TYR A 90 33.99 -8.65 -19.31
CA TYR A 90 35.42 -8.99 -19.20
C TYR A 90 35.67 -10.52 -19.21
N LYS A 91 34.79 -11.32 -18.60
CA LYS A 91 34.92 -12.78 -18.54
C LYS A 91 34.57 -13.50 -19.86
N ARG A 92 33.73 -12.91 -20.73
CA ARG A 92 33.40 -13.52 -22.04
C ARG A 92 34.51 -13.41 -23.07
N LEU A 93 35.41 -12.44 -22.94
CA LEU A 93 36.48 -12.18 -23.90
C LEU A 93 37.67 -13.15 -23.83
N GLN A 94 37.79 -13.99 -22.79
CA GLN A 94 38.81 -15.05 -22.75
C GLN A 94 38.39 -16.39 -23.38
N ALA A 95 37.10 -16.60 -23.63
CA ALA A 95 36.56 -17.92 -23.99
C ALA A 95 36.27 -18.13 -25.50
N GLN A 96 36.75 -17.25 -26.38
CA GLN A 96 36.46 -17.31 -27.83
C GLN A 96 37.69 -16.99 -28.69
N LYS A 97 38.72 -17.84 -28.62
CA LYS A 97 39.89 -17.72 -29.49
C LYS A 97 39.80 -18.49 -30.82
N ASP A 98 38.75 -19.29 -31.06
CA ASP A 98 38.68 -20.19 -32.23
C ASP A 98 37.44 -20.08 -33.13
N SER A 99 37.73 -20.15 -34.44
CA SER A 99 36.83 -20.14 -35.62
C SER A 99 36.22 -18.80 -36.05
N THR A 100 36.18 -18.58 -37.37
CA THR A 100 36.11 -17.25 -38.02
C THR A 100 35.00 -17.11 -39.09
N LYS A 101 34.80 -15.86 -39.56
CA LYS A 101 34.30 -15.39 -40.88
C LYS A 101 32.87 -14.77 -41.01
N ARG A 102 32.90 -13.55 -41.60
CA ARG A 102 31.90 -12.80 -42.43
C ARG A 102 30.58 -12.28 -41.80
N LYS A 103 29.90 -11.26 -42.36
CA LYS A 103 30.28 -9.89 -42.82
C LYS A 103 28.99 -9.07 -43.17
N ASP A 104 29.10 -7.74 -43.20
CA ASP A 104 28.30 -6.73 -43.97
C ASP A 104 27.12 -5.91 -43.33
N SER A 105 27.38 -4.59 -43.12
CA SER A 105 26.63 -3.37 -43.61
C SER A 105 25.14 -3.10 -43.21
N ILE A 106 24.54 -1.90 -42.93
CA ILE A 106 24.62 -0.49 -43.45
C ILE A 106 24.00 0.60 -42.47
N ARG A 107 24.48 1.88 -42.53
CA ARG A 107 23.88 3.23 -42.14
C ARG A 107 23.42 3.59 -40.69
N THR A 108 23.13 4.90 -40.47
CA THR A 108 23.27 5.66 -39.19
C THR A 108 22.18 6.74 -38.93
N THR A 109 21.75 6.93 -37.65
CA THR A 109 21.20 8.21 -37.07
C THR A 109 20.89 8.09 -35.56
N PRO A 110 21.28 9.07 -34.71
CA PRO A 110 21.98 8.90 -33.42
C PRO A 110 21.45 7.79 -32.48
N TYR A 111 22.33 6.93 -31.96
CA TYR A 111 22.10 5.57 -31.44
C TYR A 111 22.53 5.36 -29.93
N ILE A 112 21.93 4.43 -29.13
CA ILE A 112 22.49 3.83 -27.86
C ILE A 112 23.03 2.42 -28.12
N TYR A 113 24.27 2.12 -27.72
CA TYR A 113 25.04 1.02 -28.31
C TYR A 113 25.02 -0.33 -27.57
N TYR A 114 24.63 -1.40 -28.29
CA TYR A 114 24.90 -2.79 -27.89
C TYR A 114 26.26 -3.28 -28.40
N VAL A 115 26.95 -4.09 -27.59
CA VAL A 115 28.10 -4.89 -28.02
C VAL A 115 27.72 -6.37 -27.92
N THR A 116 27.42 -6.99 -29.05
CA THR A 116 27.12 -8.43 -29.13
C THR A 116 28.40 -9.20 -29.44
N LEU A 117 28.82 -10.08 -28.54
CA LEU A 117 29.84 -11.10 -28.82
C LEU A 117 29.14 -12.45 -29.02
N THR A 118 29.28 -13.05 -30.19
CA THR A 118 28.59 -14.28 -30.61
C THR A 118 29.43 -15.53 -30.34
N SER A 119 28.98 -16.38 -29.42
CA SER A 119 29.61 -17.67 -29.08
C SER A 119 28.87 -18.88 -29.66
N LYS A 120 29.62 -19.92 -30.04
CA LYS A 120 29.11 -21.14 -30.69
C LYS A 120 28.67 -22.27 -29.74
N LYS A 121 28.82 -22.14 -28.41
CA LYS A 121 28.26 -23.10 -27.43
C LYS A 121 27.70 -22.40 -26.17
N PRO A 122 26.64 -22.92 -25.54
CA PRO A 122 26.00 -22.31 -24.37
C PRO A 122 26.73 -22.67 -23.06
N LEU A 123 26.70 -21.76 -22.09
CA LEU A 123 27.24 -21.93 -20.73
C LEU A 123 26.12 -22.24 -19.73
N GLN A 124 26.43 -23.10 -18.75
CA GLN A 124 25.53 -23.51 -17.65
C GLN A 124 25.65 -22.56 -16.45
N ILE A 125 24.63 -22.56 -15.57
CA ILE A 125 24.46 -21.55 -14.50
C ILE A 125 25.44 -21.71 -13.32
N HIS A 126 26.10 -22.87 -13.17
CA HIS A 126 26.85 -23.20 -11.96
C HIS A 126 28.18 -22.44 -11.73
N ASP A 127 28.69 -21.72 -12.75
CA ASP A 127 30.04 -21.14 -12.73
C ASP A 127 30.12 -19.68 -12.24
N LEU A 128 29.03 -19.12 -11.71
CA LEU A 128 28.94 -17.71 -11.28
C LEU A 128 28.79 -17.58 -9.75
N LEU A 129 29.92 -17.42 -9.05
CA LEU A 129 29.98 -17.18 -7.61
C LEU A 129 30.77 -15.90 -7.26
N LEU A 130 30.38 -15.25 -6.15
CA LEU A 130 30.79 -13.90 -5.73
C LEU A 130 31.80 -13.92 -4.57
N ILE A 131 32.74 -12.96 -4.57
CA ILE A 131 33.72 -12.70 -3.50
C ILE A 131 33.36 -11.40 -2.77
N ARG A 132 33.54 -11.35 -1.44
CA ARG A 132 33.35 -10.14 -0.61
C ARG A 132 34.69 -9.53 -0.21
N ILE A 133 34.83 -8.21 -0.35
CA ILE A 133 36.03 -7.46 0.07
C ILE A 133 35.65 -6.57 1.26
N LYS A 134 36.39 -6.68 2.37
CA LYS A 134 36.35 -5.71 3.48
C LYS A 134 37.37 -4.59 3.21
N LYS A 135 36.97 -3.34 3.45
CA LYS A 135 37.72 -2.16 3.01
C LYS A 135 39.10 -1.98 3.68
N ASP A 136 39.25 -2.49 4.91
CA ASP A 136 40.44 -2.25 5.75
C ASP A 136 41.28 -3.51 6.05
N SER A 137 41.14 -4.58 5.26
CA SER A 137 42.01 -5.77 5.37
C SER A 137 42.33 -6.39 4.01
N LYS A 138 43.62 -6.42 3.63
CA LYS A 138 44.13 -6.99 2.36
C LYS A 138 44.08 -8.54 2.31
N LYS A 139 42.99 -9.17 2.75
CA LYS A 139 42.75 -10.61 2.56
C LYS A 139 41.34 -10.84 2.03
N TYR A 140 41.25 -11.55 0.91
CA TYR A 140 40.00 -12.11 0.41
C TYR A 140 39.56 -13.24 1.35
N GLN A 141 38.27 -13.30 1.67
CA GLN A 141 37.67 -14.49 2.29
C GLN A 141 36.62 -15.04 1.35
N GLU A 142 36.77 -16.32 1.02
CA GLU A 142 35.78 -17.09 0.29
C GLU A 142 34.58 -17.38 1.22
N ILE A 143 33.37 -17.40 0.67
CA ILE A 143 32.17 -17.71 1.46
C ILE A 143 32.21 -19.20 1.82
N PRO A 144 31.99 -19.63 3.08
CA PRO A 144 31.99 -21.05 3.43
C PRO A 144 30.90 -21.82 2.69
N LYS A 145 31.19 -23.08 2.28
CA LYS A 145 30.27 -23.92 1.47
C LYS A 145 28.84 -24.05 2.03
N ASN A 146 28.63 -23.86 3.34
CA ASN A 146 27.31 -23.89 3.97
C ASN A 146 26.43 -22.65 3.71
N ASP A 147 26.99 -21.46 3.43
CA ASP A 147 26.22 -20.24 3.22
C ASP A 147 25.71 -20.07 1.77
N TYR A 148 26.27 -20.81 0.79
CA TYR A 148 25.74 -20.81 -0.58
C TYR A 148 24.28 -21.26 -0.66
N ARG A 149 23.81 -22.10 0.27
CA ARG A 149 22.38 -22.46 0.37
C ARG A 149 21.49 -21.25 0.71
N LYS A 150 21.97 -20.31 1.54
CA LYS A 150 21.25 -19.06 1.85
C LYS A 150 21.24 -18.12 0.65
N VAL A 151 22.35 -17.99 -0.06
CA VAL A 151 22.45 -17.14 -1.27
C VAL A 151 21.53 -17.67 -2.40
N MET A 152 21.54 -18.98 -2.66
CA MET A 152 20.62 -19.60 -3.61
C MET A 152 19.15 -19.48 -3.17
N GLN A 153 18.84 -19.58 -1.88
CA GLN A 153 17.48 -19.29 -1.37
C GLN A 153 17.07 -17.82 -1.59
N LEU A 154 17.99 -16.86 -1.47
CA LEU A 154 17.70 -15.43 -1.66
C LEU A 154 17.34 -15.10 -3.11
N GLU A 155 18.01 -15.73 -4.08
CA GLU A 155 17.74 -15.56 -5.52
C GLU A 155 16.50 -16.34 -5.96
N LEU A 156 16.28 -17.54 -5.41
CA LEU A 156 15.01 -18.26 -5.54
C LEU A 156 13.86 -17.34 -5.14
N HIS A 157 13.79 -16.83 -3.91
CA HIS A 157 12.68 -15.99 -3.44
C HIS A 157 12.40 -14.77 -4.33
N TYR A 158 13.40 -14.18 -4.99
CA TYR A 158 13.19 -13.03 -5.89
C TYR A 158 12.45 -13.41 -7.20
N LYS A 159 12.46 -14.69 -7.59
CA LYS A 159 11.68 -15.24 -8.71
C LYS A 159 10.30 -15.78 -8.33
N HIS A 160 9.84 -15.68 -7.08
CA HIS A 160 8.63 -16.40 -6.63
C HIS A 160 7.28 -15.68 -6.83
N GLY A 161 7.23 -14.45 -7.36
CA GLY A 161 5.96 -13.78 -7.72
C GLY A 161 4.99 -13.45 -6.57
N LEU A 162 5.29 -13.92 -5.35
CA LEU A 162 4.61 -13.57 -4.12
C LEU A 162 4.93 -12.11 -3.78
N ASN A 163 4.06 -11.19 -4.23
CA ASN A 163 3.87 -9.89 -3.59
C ASN A 163 3.26 -10.10 -2.19
N MET A 164 4.05 -10.68 -1.27
CA MET A 164 4.19 -10.10 0.06
C MET A 164 5.31 -9.06 -0.05
N ILE A 165 5.23 -7.98 0.72
CA ILE A 165 6.21 -6.89 0.65
C ILE A 165 7.53 -7.36 1.28
N ILE A 166 8.40 -7.99 0.49
CA ILE A 166 9.76 -8.32 0.89
C ILE A 166 10.59 -7.03 0.88
N ASN A 167 10.54 -6.29 1.99
CA ASN A 167 11.34 -5.10 2.21
C ASN A 167 12.81 -5.49 2.50
N LYS A 168 13.52 -5.93 1.47
CA LYS A 168 14.81 -6.66 1.57
C LYS A 168 16.04 -5.80 1.90
N ASN A 169 15.85 -4.57 2.38
CA ASN A 169 16.92 -3.63 2.76
C ASN A 169 17.14 -3.51 4.27
N LEU A 170 16.44 -4.29 5.10
CA LEU A 170 16.52 -4.22 6.56
C LEU A 170 16.90 -5.59 7.15
N TYR A 171 18.18 -5.98 7.02
CA TYR A 171 18.74 -7.10 7.80
C TYR A 171 19.82 -6.66 8.82
N HIS A 172 20.23 -5.38 8.81
CA HIS A 172 21.18 -4.78 9.77
C HIS A 172 21.02 -3.26 9.96
N ALA A 173 19.89 -2.67 9.56
CA ALA A 173 19.64 -1.24 9.76
C ALA A 173 18.37 -1.04 10.57
N ASN A 174 18.51 -0.52 11.79
CA ASN A 174 17.39 0.14 12.45
C ASN A 174 16.99 1.32 11.58
N ASN A 175 15.68 1.49 11.33
CA ASN A 175 15.15 2.70 10.71
C ASN A 175 15.00 3.80 11.78
N GLN A 176 16.13 4.17 12.36
CA GLN A 176 16.39 5.43 13.03
C GLN A 176 17.65 6.00 12.38
N HIS A 177 17.69 7.31 12.12
CA HIS A 177 18.77 8.02 11.42
C HIS A 177 18.95 7.75 9.92
N THR A 178 18.09 8.34 9.10
CA THR A 178 18.57 8.98 7.85
C THR A 178 19.11 10.38 8.18
N SER A 179 20.20 10.45 8.92
CA SER A 179 20.99 11.68 9.10
C SER A 179 22.37 11.48 8.49
N HIS A 180 22.84 12.47 7.73
CA HIS A 180 24.16 12.45 7.11
C HIS A 180 25.25 12.14 8.15
N ILE A 181 25.97 11.03 7.99
CA ILE A 181 27.18 10.75 8.76
C ILE A 181 28.29 11.69 8.25
N LYS A 182 28.32 12.91 8.79
CA LYS A 182 29.59 13.56 9.07
C LYS A 182 30.17 12.90 10.32
N GLN A 183 31.48 12.65 10.32
CA GLN A 183 32.18 12.33 11.56
C GLN A 183 32.19 13.58 12.43
N ASP A 184 31.46 13.56 13.54
CA ASP A 184 31.73 14.44 14.67
C ASP A 184 31.72 13.60 15.96
N SER A 185 32.90 13.49 16.56
CA SER A 185 33.14 12.74 17.77
C SER A 185 32.86 13.61 19.01
N LYS A 186 31.64 13.54 19.55
CA LYS A 186 31.36 13.96 20.94
C LYS A 186 30.15 13.23 21.54
N LYS A 187 30.27 12.91 22.83
CA LYS A 187 29.30 12.12 23.61
C LYS A 187 28.00 12.90 23.81
N HIS A 188 26.87 12.32 23.42
CA HIS A 188 25.60 12.53 24.11
C HIS A 188 24.90 11.18 24.29
N LYS A 189 24.51 10.86 25.53
CA LYS A 189 23.66 9.72 25.84
C LYS A 189 22.21 10.15 25.63
N THR A 190 21.52 9.55 24.68
CA THR A 190 20.05 9.56 24.61
C THR A 190 19.56 8.14 24.83
N THR A 191 18.76 7.95 25.87
CA THR A 191 18.18 6.66 26.26
C THR A 191 16.96 6.36 25.41
N GLU A 192 17.18 5.72 24.26
CA GLU A 192 16.11 4.99 23.57
C GLU A 192 16.28 3.49 23.86
N SER A 193 15.19 2.84 24.27
CA SER A 193 15.20 1.41 24.57
C SER A 193 15.28 0.62 23.27
N ASN A 194 16.43 -0.01 23.01
CA ASN A 194 16.55 -1.04 21.98
C ASN A 194 15.56 -2.17 22.28
N ALA A 195 14.45 -2.22 21.54
CA ALA A 195 13.64 -3.43 21.45
C ALA A 195 14.49 -4.47 20.71
N ALA A 196 15.01 -5.45 21.45
CA ALA A 196 15.80 -6.53 20.87
C ALA A 196 14.95 -7.26 19.81
N THR A 197 15.53 -7.54 18.64
CA THR A 197 14.81 -8.23 17.56
C THR A 197 14.41 -9.62 18.05
N ARG A 198 13.11 -9.91 18.06
CA ARG A 198 12.58 -11.23 18.40
C ARG A 198 11.85 -11.83 17.21
N HIS A 199 12.06 -13.11 16.92
CA HIS A 199 11.38 -13.85 15.85
C HIS A 199 10.39 -14.86 16.44
N ILE A 200 9.14 -14.91 15.96
CA ILE A 200 8.26 -16.05 16.24
C ILE A 200 8.70 -17.21 15.36
N CYS A 201 9.04 -18.31 16.00
CA CYS A 201 9.27 -19.59 15.37
C CYS A 201 8.21 -20.60 15.77
N MET A 202 7.74 -21.35 14.79
CA MET A 202 6.97 -22.57 14.98
C MET A 202 7.93 -23.76 15.10
N ILE A 203 7.74 -24.56 16.14
CA ILE A 203 8.39 -25.85 16.32
C ILE A 203 7.81 -26.86 15.33
N THR A 204 8.64 -27.32 14.40
CA THR A 204 8.27 -28.32 13.38
C THR A 204 9.39 -29.33 13.17
N GLU A 205 9.10 -30.39 12.41
CA GLU A 205 10.05 -31.45 12.09
C GLU A 205 10.52 -31.33 10.63
N ARG A 206 11.85 -31.36 10.42
CA ARG A 206 12.44 -31.48 9.08
C ARG A 206 13.54 -32.53 9.09
N LYS A 207 13.42 -33.51 8.19
CA LYS A 207 14.38 -34.63 8.03
C LYS A 207 14.70 -35.33 9.37
N LYS A 208 13.67 -35.72 10.12
CA LYS A 208 13.77 -36.39 11.44
C LYS A 208 14.43 -35.57 12.56
N ARG A 209 14.49 -34.24 12.44
CA ARG A 209 15.00 -33.31 13.46
C ARG A 209 13.96 -32.24 13.77
N ILE A 210 13.82 -31.90 15.05
CA ILE A 210 12.97 -30.78 15.47
C ILE A 210 13.72 -29.46 15.26
N VAL A 211 13.05 -28.51 14.63
CA VAL A 211 13.61 -27.21 14.24
C VAL A 211 12.63 -26.08 14.56
N ALA A 212 13.18 -24.91 14.89
CA ALA A 212 12.43 -23.68 14.98
C ALA A 212 12.38 -23.03 13.59
N GLN A 213 11.19 -22.97 12.97
CA GLN A 213 10.97 -22.32 11.68
C GLN A 213 10.26 -20.99 11.88
N ALA A 214 10.90 -19.88 11.51
CA ALA A 214 10.33 -18.55 11.64
C ALA A 214 9.09 -18.39 10.72
N LEU A 215 7.99 -17.86 11.26
CA LEU A 215 6.71 -17.76 10.53
C LEU A 215 6.73 -16.71 9.41
N ASP A 216 7.53 -15.67 9.56
CA ASP A 216 7.68 -14.53 8.64
C ASP A 216 8.50 -14.88 7.39
N THR A 217 9.65 -15.52 7.58
CA THR A 217 10.69 -15.77 6.59
C THR A 217 10.77 -17.23 6.15
N ARG A 218 10.09 -18.14 6.86
CA ARG A 218 10.20 -19.61 6.73
C ARG A 218 11.63 -20.15 6.91
N MET A 219 12.54 -19.33 7.45
CA MET A 219 13.91 -19.72 7.73
C MET A 219 13.95 -20.61 8.98
N ILE A 220 14.82 -21.61 8.95
CA ILE A 220 15.16 -22.35 10.18
C ILE A 220 16.12 -21.47 10.97
N LEU A 221 15.72 -21.02 12.15
CA LEU A 221 16.61 -20.30 13.06
C LEU A 221 17.33 -21.31 13.96
N PRO A 222 18.61 -21.11 14.27
CA PRO A 222 19.25 -21.82 15.36
C PRO A 222 18.58 -21.40 16.67
N VAL A 223 18.54 -22.29 17.65
CA VAL A 223 17.99 -22.03 18.99
C VAL A 223 18.88 -22.70 20.03
N LYS A 224 19.20 -22.00 21.12
CA LYS A 224 19.92 -22.52 22.30
C LYS A 224 19.01 -23.44 23.12
N ALA A 225 18.57 -24.55 22.53
CA ALA A 225 17.78 -25.59 23.19
C ALA A 225 18.22 -26.97 22.73
N THR A 226 18.21 -27.95 23.64
CA THR A 226 18.56 -29.34 23.27
C THR A 226 17.46 -29.96 22.41
N GLN A 227 17.81 -30.93 21.56
CA GLN A 227 16.78 -31.69 20.81
C GLN A 227 15.82 -32.44 21.74
N LYS A 228 16.23 -32.81 22.97
CA LYS A 228 15.33 -33.39 23.98
C LYS A 228 14.29 -32.37 24.46
N ALA A 229 14.71 -31.14 24.78
CA ALA A 229 13.81 -30.06 25.18
C ALA A 229 12.84 -29.68 24.04
N LEU A 230 13.35 -29.52 22.81
CA LEU A 230 12.50 -29.18 21.65
C LEU A 230 11.51 -30.30 21.28
N LYS A 231 11.86 -31.58 21.49
CA LYS A 231 10.95 -32.72 21.32
C LYS A 231 9.87 -32.83 22.40
N ALA A 232 10.07 -32.23 23.57
CA ALA A 232 9.06 -32.20 24.63
C ALA A 232 7.95 -31.17 24.36
N LEU A 233 8.19 -30.20 23.46
CA LEU A 233 7.17 -29.26 23.03
C LEU A 233 6.22 -29.93 22.01
N PRO A 234 4.89 -29.74 22.12
CA PRO A 234 3.94 -30.19 21.11
C PRO A 234 4.30 -29.69 19.70
N LYS A 235 3.95 -30.48 18.67
CA LYS A 235 4.10 -30.05 17.27
C LYS A 235 3.35 -28.74 17.05
N PHE A 236 3.96 -27.82 16.29
CA PHE A 236 3.46 -26.47 16.03
C PHE A 236 3.41 -25.51 17.23
N THR A 237 4.08 -25.83 18.34
CA THR A 237 4.31 -24.86 19.43
C THR A 237 5.01 -23.62 18.90
N LEU A 238 4.53 -22.44 19.30
CA LEU A 238 5.08 -21.14 18.95
C LEU A 238 6.00 -20.65 20.06
N ILE A 239 7.19 -20.19 19.67
CA ILE A 239 8.22 -19.66 20.57
C ILE A 239 8.73 -18.31 20.07
N ALA A 240 9.02 -17.39 20.98
CA ALA A 240 9.76 -16.17 20.69
C ALA A 240 11.26 -16.42 20.87
N VAL A 241 12.06 -16.07 19.87
CA VAL A 241 13.51 -16.27 19.85
C VAL A 241 14.22 -14.93 19.66
N ASN A 242 15.14 -14.57 20.56
CA ASN A 242 15.90 -13.32 20.47
C ASN A 242 17.10 -13.41 19.49
N GLU A 243 17.78 -12.27 19.26
CA GLU A 243 19.02 -12.17 18.46
C GLU A 243 20.13 -13.14 18.90
N ASN A 244 20.18 -13.50 20.19
CA ASN A 244 21.14 -14.44 20.76
C ASN A 244 20.73 -15.92 20.54
N ASN A 245 19.63 -16.17 19.83
CA ASN A 245 19.03 -17.49 19.60
C ASN A 245 18.46 -18.16 20.87
N GLU A 246 18.15 -17.39 21.90
CA GLU A 246 17.52 -17.89 23.14
C GLU A 246 16.00 -17.85 23.01
N ILE A 247 15.33 -18.89 23.51
CA ILE A 247 13.87 -18.87 23.68
C ILE A 247 13.57 -17.91 24.82
N THR A 248 12.92 -16.79 24.51
CA THR A 248 12.49 -15.82 25.54
C THR A 248 11.10 -16.12 26.07
N GLU A 249 10.27 -16.81 25.28
CA GLU A 249 8.85 -17.03 25.57
C GLU A 249 8.30 -18.22 24.79
N VAL A 250 7.32 -18.93 25.37
CA VAL A 250 6.51 -19.93 24.68
C VAL A 250 5.09 -19.36 24.59
N LEU A 251 4.61 -19.11 23.37
CA LEU A 251 3.40 -18.33 23.11
C LEU A 251 2.12 -19.18 23.02
N GLY A 252 2.25 -20.51 23.00
CA GLY A 252 1.14 -21.45 22.83
C GLY A 252 1.31 -22.31 21.57
N ASN A 253 0.22 -22.78 20.96
CA ASN A 253 0.27 -23.63 19.77
C ASN A 253 -0.40 -22.99 18.55
N LEU A 254 0.22 -23.09 17.38
CA LEU A 254 -0.35 -22.58 16.13
C LEU A 254 -1.68 -23.25 15.76
N THR A 255 -2.07 -24.40 16.32
CA THR A 255 -3.41 -24.98 16.11
C THR A 255 -4.53 -24.26 16.89
N GLN A 256 -4.20 -23.42 17.87
CA GLN A 256 -5.18 -22.68 18.68
C GLN A 256 -5.58 -21.35 18.00
N GLY A 257 -6.89 -21.15 17.79
CA GLY A 257 -7.42 -19.94 17.15
C GLY A 257 -7.33 -18.66 17.99
N SER A 258 -7.28 -18.80 19.31
CA SER A 258 -7.19 -17.67 20.27
C SER A 258 -5.86 -16.90 20.24
N LEU A 259 -4.89 -17.33 19.43
CA LEU A 259 -3.58 -16.67 19.27
C LEU A 259 -3.42 -15.94 17.93
N ASP A 260 -4.42 -16.01 17.03
CA ASP A 260 -4.29 -15.49 15.66
C ASP A 260 -4.00 -13.98 15.61
N ARG A 261 -4.55 -13.23 16.56
CA ARG A 261 -4.30 -11.79 16.72
C ARG A 261 -2.88 -11.54 17.18
N GLU A 262 -2.44 -12.20 18.24
CA GLU A 262 -1.12 -12.05 18.86
C GLU A 262 0.00 -12.41 17.88
N ILE A 263 -0.19 -13.49 17.11
CA ILE A 263 0.72 -13.90 16.02
C ILE A 263 0.79 -12.81 14.94
N ALA A 264 -0.36 -12.30 14.49
CA ALA A 264 -0.41 -11.27 13.45
C ALA A 264 0.22 -9.95 13.90
N LEU A 265 -0.02 -9.52 15.14
CA LEU A 265 0.60 -8.34 15.76
C LEU A 265 2.12 -8.48 15.82
N TYR A 266 2.61 -9.60 16.37
CA TYR A 266 4.04 -9.86 16.55
C TYR A 266 4.79 -9.96 15.23
N ILE A 267 4.29 -10.74 14.25
CA ILE A 267 4.99 -10.95 12.96
C ILE A 267 5.25 -9.64 12.22
N ASN A 268 4.43 -8.62 12.49
CA ASN A 268 4.56 -7.30 11.92
C ASN A 268 5.33 -6.32 12.82
N ASP A 269 5.99 -6.77 13.90
CA ASP A 269 6.70 -5.93 14.86
C ASP A 269 5.82 -4.80 15.45
N TYR A 270 4.61 -5.18 15.90
CA TYR A 270 3.68 -4.26 16.53
C TYR A 270 3.21 -4.80 17.89
N THR A 271 3.57 -4.08 18.95
CA THR A 271 3.00 -4.26 20.29
C THR A 271 2.01 -3.13 20.55
N PRO A 272 0.69 -3.40 20.66
CA PRO A 272 -0.27 -2.40 21.10
C PRO A 272 0.10 -1.90 22.49
N LYS A 273 0.09 -0.58 22.67
CA LYS A 273 0.32 0.06 23.97
C LYS A 273 -1.02 0.50 24.57
N ASP A 274 -1.20 0.31 25.87
CA ASP A 274 -2.24 1.03 26.59
C ASP A 274 -1.98 2.53 26.57
N PHE A 275 -3.02 3.34 26.78
CA PHE A 275 -2.87 4.78 26.90
C PHE A 275 -2.20 5.12 28.24
N SER A 276 -1.31 6.10 28.25
CA SER A 276 -0.72 6.57 29.51
C SER A 276 -1.80 7.17 30.42
N LYS A 277 -1.64 7.03 31.75
CA LYS A 277 -2.53 7.69 32.73
C LYS A 277 -2.67 9.19 32.46
N LYS A 278 -1.60 9.83 31.97
CA LYS A 278 -1.62 11.24 31.59
C LYS A 278 -2.52 11.50 30.37
N ALA A 279 -2.44 10.67 29.32
CA ALA A 279 -3.34 10.78 28.16
C ALA A 279 -4.81 10.50 28.54
N LEU A 280 -5.09 9.54 29.41
CA LEU A 280 -6.45 9.27 29.90
C LEU A 280 -7.04 10.47 30.66
N ASN A 281 -6.29 11.03 31.62
CA ASN A 281 -6.72 12.22 32.37
C ASN A 281 -6.88 13.44 31.45
N GLU A 282 -5.99 13.61 30.46
CA GLU A 282 -6.08 14.68 29.45
C GLU A 282 -7.35 14.53 28.60
N ALA A 283 -7.69 13.31 28.16
CA ALA A 283 -8.92 13.02 27.44
C ALA A 283 -10.19 13.33 28.25
N GLU A 284 -10.24 12.94 29.52
CA GLU A 284 -11.38 13.19 30.40
C GLU A 284 -11.63 14.67 30.66
N ASN A 285 -10.55 15.45 30.84
CA ASN A 285 -10.65 16.89 31.02
C ASN A 285 -11.14 17.58 29.73
N MET A 286 -10.62 17.19 28.56
CA MET A 286 -11.05 17.75 27.27
C MET A 286 -12.49 17.34 26.90
N ALA A 287 -12.92 16.13 27.27
CA ALA A 287 -14.31 15.69 27.10
C ALA A 287 -15.30 16.55 27.91
N LYS A 288 -14.95 16.89 29.16
CA LYS A 288 -15.78 17.74 30.04
C LYS A 288 -15.86 19.19 29.57
N SER A 289 -14.78 19.76 29.02
CA SER A 289 -14.75 21.18 28.63
C SER A 289 -15.72 21.55 27.49
N PHE A 290 -16.18 20.59 26.69
CA PHE A 290 -17.04 20.86 25.54
C PHE A 290 -18.43 21.41 25.91
N MET A 291 -18.99 21.03 27.07
CA MET A 291 -20.40 21.28 27.41
C MET A 291 -20.77 22.78 27.48
N ASN A 292 -19.78 23.65 27.65
CA ASN A 292 -19.94 25.11 27.75
C ASN A 292 -19.60 25.85 26.44
N THR A 293 -19.55 25.15 25.30
CA THR A 293 -19.17 25.78 24.02
C THR A 293 -20.34 26.57 23.43
N GLU A 294 -20.24 27.90 23.42
CA GLU A 294 -21.21 28.77 22.75
C GLU A 294 -21.19 28.63 21.22
N SER A 295 -22.35 28.88 20.59
CA SER A 295 -22.53 28.86 19.14
C SER A 295 -23.53 29.92 18.68
N ILE A 296 -23.25 30.55 17.53
CA ILE A 296 -24.05 31.63 16.95
C ILE A 296 -24.89 31.15 15.75
N PRO A 297 -26.03 31.76 15.42
CA PRO A 297 -26.83 31.36 14.25
C PRO A 297 -26.07 31.46 12.92
N LEU A 298 -26.17 30.43 12.07
CA LEU A 298 -25.58 30.48 10.71
C LEU A 298 -26.33 31.48 9.81
N PRO A 299 -25.66 32.44 9.16
CA PRO A 299 -26.31 33.38 8.25
C PRO A 299 -27.01 32.68 7.07
N LYS A 300 -28.26 33.07 6.77
CA LYS A 300 -29.06 32.50 5.66
C LYS A 300 -28.33 32.52 4.30
N ASN A 301 -27.47 33.50 4.07
CA ASN A 301 -26.68 33.68 2.84
C ASN A 301 -25.20 33.21 2.96
N HIS A 302 -24.86 32.34 3.91
CA HIS A 302 -23.47 31.90 4.18
C HIS A 302 -22.68 31.48 2.93
N ILE A 303 -23.27 30.70 2.01
CA ILE A 303 -22.67 30.29 0.71
C ILE A 303 -22.18 31.47 -0.17
N LYS A 304 -22.63 32.70 0.09
CA LYS A 304 -22.19 33.91 -0.63
C LYS A 304 -21.48 34.93 0.26
N LYS A 305 -21.31 34.69 1.56
CA LYS A 305 -20.75 35.62 2.54
C LYS A 305 -19.54 34.98 3.21
N GLN A 306 -18.47 35.74 3.40
CA GLN A 306 -17.39 35.32 4.29
C GLN A 306 -17.94 35.19 5.72
N LEU A 307 -17.72 34.02 6.32
CA LEU A 307 -18.10 33.74 7.71
C LEU A 307 -17.01 34.27 8.65
N ASP A 308 -17.41 34.59 9.89
CA ASP A 308 -16.46 34.68 10.99
C ASP A 308 -15.90 33.28 11.27
N ASN A 309 -14.58 33.17 11.31
CA ASN A 309 -13.83 31.94 11.51
C ASN A 309 -13.47 31.66 12.98
N THR A 310 -13.74 32.61 13.88
CA THR A 310 -13.44 32.52 15.32
C THR A 310 -14.56 31.82 16.10
N CYS A 311 -15.81 31.99 15.64
CA CYS A 311 -17.02 31.45 16.26
C CYS A 311 -17.33 30.02 15.80
N ARG A 312 -18.22 29.33 16.54
CA ARG A 312 -18.93 28.14 16.05
C ARG A 312 -20.33 28.53 15.61
N TYR A 313 -20.81 27.95 14.52
CA TYR A 313 -22.19 28.12 14.08
C TYR A 313 -23.12 27.04 14.64
N ASP A 314 -24.31 27.44 15.08
CA ASP A 314 -25.36 26.52 15.49
C ASP A 314 -26.04 25.91 14.26
N LEU A 315 -25.89 24.60 14.13
CA LEU A 315 -26.55 23.75 13.15
C LEU A 315 -27.37 22.62 13.82
N THR A 316 -27.64 22.71 15.12
CA THR A 316 -28.40 21.71 15.88
C THR A 316 -29.84 21.53 15.41
N HIS A 317 -30.36 22.46 14.59
CA HIS A 317 -31.68 22.41 13.97
C HIS A 317 -31.70 21.73 12.58
N LEU A 318 -30.55 21.39 12.00
CA LEU A 318 -30.49 20.70 10.71
C LEU A 318 -30.59 19.17 10.91
N PRO A 319 -31.36 18.45 10.09
CA PRO A 319 -31.60 17.02 10.25
C PRO A 319 -30.42 16.19 9.71
N PHE A 320 -29.26 16.31 10.36
CA PHE A 320 -28.11 15.44 10.16
C PHE A 320 -28.43 14.00 10.58
N CYS A 321 -27.82 13.05 9.89
CA CYS A 321 -27.80 11.63 10.28
C CYS A 321 -26.39 11.05 10.13
N THR A 322 -26.08 10.02 10.91
CA THR A 322 -24.91 9.14 10.69
C THR A 322 -25.36 7.85 10.02
N ILE A 323 -24.50 7.21 9.21
CA ILE A 323 -24.81 5.97 8.48
C ILE A 323 -23.59 5.05 8.57
N ASP A 324 -23.67 4.02 9.40
CA ASP A 324 -22.51 3.23 9.81
C ASP A 324 -22.80 1.70 9.86
N PRO A 325 -21.77 0.85 10.01
CA PRO A 325 -21.97 -0.53 10.42
C PRO A 325 -22.64 -0.62 11.80
N VAL A 326 -23.49 -1.63 12.03
CA VAL A 326 -24.28 -1.80 13.27
C VAL A 326 -23.43 -1.77 14.55
N ASN A 327 -22.17 -2.22 14.48
CA ASN A 327 -21.26 -2.33 15.61
C ASN A 327 -20.32 -1.12 15.78
N ALA A 328 -20.45 -0.07 14.95
CA ALA A 328 -19.65 1.14 15.06
C ALA A 328 -19.95 1.90 16.35
N LYS A 329 -18.91 2.50 16.95
CA LYS A 329 -19.03 3.32 18.18
C LYS A 329 -18.37 4.69 18.05
N ASP A 330 -17.70 4.92 16.93
CA ASP A 330 -16.78 6.01 16.62
C ASP A 330 -17.22 6.75 15.35
N HIS A 331 -18.49 7.18 15.32
CA HIS A 331 -19.08 7.97 14.22
C HIS A 331 -18.27 9.25 13.95
N ASP A 332 -17.46 9.24 12.89
CA ASP A 332 -16.62 10.35 12.43
C ASP A 332 -17.44 11.42 11.68
N ASP A 333 -18.47 11.00 10.94
CA ASP A 333 -19.15 11.82 9.94
C ASP A 333 -20.68 11.75 10.03
N ALA A 334 -21.33 12.88 9.71
CA ALA A 334 -22.77 13.02 9.60
C ALA A 334 -23.13 13.86 8.36
N ILE A 335 -24.20 13.48 7.67
CA ILE A 335 -24.63 14.13 6.41
C ILE A 335 -26.04 14.70 6.49
N TYR A 336 -26.24 15.82 5.81
CA TYR A 336 -27.55 16.40 5.51
C TYR A 336 -27.52 17.07 4.13
N TYR A 337 -28.48 16.75 3.27
CA TYR A 337 -28.69 17.40 1.99
C TYR A 337 -29.96 18.25 1.99
N ASP A 338 -29.78 19.56 1.82
CA ASP A 338 -30.84 20.52 1.57
C ASP A 338 -31.19 20.47 0.08
N SER A 339 -32.33 19.86 -0.26
CA SER A 339 -32.81 19.70 -1.63
C SER A 339 -33.26 21.03 -2.26
N LYS A 340 -33.91 21.89 -1.48
CA LYS A 340 -34.45 23.21 -1.87
C LYS A 340 -33.33 24.12 -2.38
N HIS A 341 -32.27 24.25 -1.61
CA HIS A 341 -31.09 25.05 -1.95
C HIS A 341 -30.00 24.24 -2.66
N SER A 342 -30.10 22.92 -2.72
CA SER A 342 -29.09 22.01 -3.32
C SER A 342 -27.72 22.17 -2.67
N ILE A 343 -27.68 22.12 -1.34
CA ILE A 343 -26.47 22.19 -0.54
C ILE A 343 -26.30 20.87 0.19
N LEU A 344 -25.17 20.21 -0.01
CA LEU A 344 -24.75 19.08 0.84
C LEU A 344 -23.94 19.64 2.01
N TYR A 345 -24.39 19.36 3.23
CA TYR A 345 -23.63 19.55 4.45
C TYR A 345 -22.99 18.22 4.83
N VAL A 346 -21.66 18.22 4.98
CA VAL A 346 -20.88 17.11 5.52
C VAL A 346 -20.21 17.60 6.78
N ALA A 347 -20.66 17.10 7.93
CA ALA A 347 -20.15 17.45 9.24
C ALA A 347 -19.22 16.34 9.74
N ILE A 348 -17.97 16.69 10.07
CA ILE A 348 -16.96 15.76 10.56
C ILE A 348 -16.58 16.15 11.99
N ALA A 349 -16.44 15.16 12.88
CA ALA A 349 -16.02 15.35 14.27
C ALA A 349 -14.78 16.26 14.41
N ASP A 350 -14.89 17.35 15.18
CA ASP A 350 -13.80 18.33 15.38
C ASP A 350 -12.80 17.83 16.45
N VAL A 351 -12.15 16.71 16.14
CA VAL A 351 -11.10 16.10 16.99
C VAL A 351 -9.96 17.08 17.26
N SER A 352 -9.70 18.00 16.33
CA SER A 352 -8.65 19.03 16.48
C SER A 352 -8.87 19.99 17.64
N SER A 353 -10.11 20.14 18.10
CA SER A 353 -10.45 20.95 19.27
C SER A 353 -10.29 20.21 20.60
N TYR A 354 -10.29 18.87 20.59
CA TYR A 354 -10.04 18.04 21.76
C TYR A 354 -8.56 17.63 21.90
N VAL A 355 -7.86 17.43 20.77
CA VAL A 355 -6.47 16.96 20.75
C VAL A 355 -5.54 18.10 20.34
N SER A 356 -5.09 18.88 21.33
CA SER A 356 -4.13 19.98 21.15
C SER A 356 -2.79 19.50 20.56
N LEU A 357 -2.15 20.32 19.73
CA LEU A 357 -0.88 19.96 19.08
C LEU A 357 0.24 19.74 20.12
N ASP A 358 1.04 18.68 19.93
CA ASP A 358 2.14 18.23 20.80
C ASP A 358 1.77 17.95 22.27
N SER A 359 0.47 17.82 22.57
CA SER A 359 -0.04 17.33 23.84
C SER A 359 0.30 15.85 24.08
N THR A 360 -0.11 15.28 25.22
CA THR A 360 0.14 13.86 25.48
C THR A 360 -0.72 13.00 24.55
N LEU A 361 -1.99 13.38 24.37
CA LEU A 361 -2.91 12.76 23.42
C LEU A 361 -2.35 12.80 21.99
N ASP A 362 -1.82 13.95 21.57
CA ASP A 362 -1.28 14.10 20.22
C ASP A 362 -0.08 13.19 19.95
N LYS A 363 0.83 13.08 20.90
CA LYS A 363 2.02 12.23 20.78
C LYS A 363 1.65 10.75 20.69
N GLU A 364 0.69 10.29 21.49
CA GLU A 364 0.19 8.92 21.40
C GLU A 364 -0.61 8.66 20.12
N ALA A 365 -1.47 9.59 19.69
CA ALA A 365 -2.20 9.51 18.42
C ALA A 365 -1.24 9.47 17.22
N ARG A 366 -0.15 10.25 17.27
CA ARG A 366 0.92 10.27 16.27
C ARG A 366 1.72 8.96 16.22
N ASP A 367 2.05 8.36 17.36
CA ASP A 367 2.70 7.03 17.41
C ASP A 367 1.79 5.95 16.81
N ARG A 368 0.52 5.93 17.22
CA ARG A 368 -0.50 4.97 16.73
C ARG A 368 -0.81 5.17 15.24
N ALA A 369 -0.91 6.42 14.78
CA ALA A 369 -1.28 6.91 13.45
C ALA A 369 -2.67 6.47 12.89
N PHE A 370 -3.16 5.30 13.27
CA PHE A 370 -4.46 4.74 12.90
C PHE A 370 -5.08 3.99 14.09
N SER A 371 -6.39 3.78 14.05
CA SER A 371 -7.04 2.70 14.80
C SER A 371 -6.84 1.36 14.08
N LEU A 372 -6.56 0.29 14.81
CA LEU A 372 -6.46 -1.08 14.27
C LEU A 372 -7.69 -1.89 14.70
N TYR A 373 -8.40 -2.45 13.73
CA TYR A 373 -9.66 -3.17 13.94
C TYR A 373 -9.47 -4.68 13.72
N PHE A 374 -9.84 -5.47 14.72
CA PHE A 374 -10.13 -6.91 14.62
C PHE A 374 -11.63 -7.10 14.93
N PRO A 375 -12.28 -8.18 14.45
CA PRO A 375 -13.71 -8.43 14.68
C PRO A 375 -14.20 -8.21 16.12
N ASN A 376 -13.48 -8.75 17.12
CA ASN A 376 -13.84 -8.62 18.54
C ASN A 376 -13.01 -7.58 19.32
N LYS A 377 -12.06 -6.88 18.69
CA LYS A 377 -11.11 -6.01 19.40
C LYS A 377 -10.65 -4.84 18.54
N VAL A 378 -10.80 -3.63 19.05
CA VAL A 378 -10.22 -2.41 18.47
C VAL A 378 -9.07 -1.93 19.34
N PHE A 379 -7.96 -1.55 18.71
CA PHE A 379 -6.90 -0.75 19.32
C PHE A 379 -7.03 0.67 18.76
N PRO A 380 -7.75 1.58 19.43
CA PRO A 380 -8.09 2.88 18.85
C PRO A 380 -6.88 3.82 18.83
N MET A 381 -6.91 4.79 17.91
CA MET A 381 -5.92 5.88 17.85
C MET A 381 -6.04 6.83 19.05
N LEU A 382 -7.26 7.04 19.55
CA LEU A 382 -7.60 7.97 20.63
C LEU A 382 -8.32 7.25 21.79
N PRO A 383 -8.15 7.71 23.05
CA PRO A 383 -8.84 7.14 24.20
C PRO A 383 -10.37 7.08 24.02
N PRO A 384 -11.07 6.04 24.52
CA PRO A 384 -12.52 5.90 24.39
C PRO A 384 -13.33 7.11 24.85
N GLN A 385 -12.84 7.86 25.85
CA GLN A 385 -13.43 9.10 26.35
C GLN A 385 -13.53 10.21 25.28
N LEU A 386 -12.73 10.13 24.21
CA LEU A 386 -12.84 10.97 23.03
C LEU A 386 -13.46 10.19 21.87
N SER A 387 -12.87 9.06 21.48
CA SER A 387 -13.22 8.34 20.24
C SER A 387 -14.66 7.82 20.20
N SER A 388 -15.15 7.22 21.29
CA SER A 388 -16.52 6.67 21.37
C SER A 388 -17.49 7.53 22.19
N GLN A 389 -17.08 8.75 22.56
CA GLN A 389 -17.84 9.64 23.44
C GLN A 389 -17.85 11.08 22.92
N ALA A 390 -16.90 11.93 23.33
CA ALA A 390 -16.96 13.38 23.09
C ALA A 390 -16.76 13.80 21.62
N CYS A 391 -15.99 13.03 20.83
CA CYS A 391 -15.81 13.30 19.40
C CYS A 391 -16.91 12.67 18.55
N SER A 392 -17.41 11.48 18.93
CA SER A 392 -18.36 10.73 18.12
C SER A 392 -19.68 11.47 17.95
N LEU A 393 -20.18 11.55 16.71
CA LEU A 393 -21.39 12.26 16.31
C LEU A 393 -22.68 11.51 16.70
N LYS A 394 -22.86 11.27 18.00
CA LYS A 394 -23.97 10.51 18.57
C LYS A 394 -25.34 11.14 18.27
N GLN A 395 -26.34 10.26 18.18
CA GLN A 395 -27.73 10.66 18.02
C GLN A 395 -28.22 11.46 19.24
N ASP A 396 -29.01 12.50 18.97
CA ASP A 396 -29.70 13.39 19.92
C ASP A 396 -28.77 14.10 20.94
N GLU A 397 -27.47 14.12 20.65
CA GLU A 397 -26.47 14.84 21.45
C GLU A 397 -25.79 15.96 20.64
N LYS A 398 -25.57 17.11 21.30
CA LYS A 398 -24.77 18.21 20.71
C LYS A 398 -23.31 17.79 20.54
N ARG A 399 -22.71 18.11 19.40
CA ARG A 399 -21.31 17.76 19.08
C ARG A 399 -20.58 18.83 18.27
N LEU A 400 -19.28 18.95 18.51
CA LEU A 400 -18.40 19.86 17.78
C LEU A 400 -18.00 19.26 16.42
N ALA A 401 -18.21 20.00 15.35
CA ALA A 401 -17.87 19.56 13.99
C ALA A 401 -17.13 20.63 13.17
N LEU A 402 -16.30 20.18 12.23
CA LEU A 402 -15.94 20.94 11.04
C LEU A 402 -16.90 20.56 9.91
N VAL A 403 -17.59 21.55 9.35
CA VAL A 403 -18.67 21.34 8.39
C VAL A 403 -18.29 21.91 7.03
N TRP A 404 -18.34 21.07 6.00
CA TRP A 404 -18.34 21.51 4.61
C TRP A 404 -19.78 21.74 4.14
N ALA A 405 -20.10 22.97 3.73
CA ALA A 405 -21.30 23.30 3.00
C ALA A 405 -20.97 23.39 1.50
N LEU A 406 -21.47 22.44 0.72
CA LEU A 406 -21.15 22.23 -0.70
C LEU A 406 -22.36 22.50 -1.58
N LYS A 407 -22.37 23.65 -2.26
CA LYS A 407 -23.42 24.03 -3.20
C LYS A 407 -23.27 23.23 -4.49
N LEU A 408 -24.22 22.35 -4.78
CA LEU A 408 -24.20 21.49 -5.98
C LEU A 408 -25.05 22.06 -7.11
N HIS A 409 -24.54 21.94 -8.34
CA HIS A 409 -25.30 22.28 -9.54
C HIS A 409 -26.36 21.20 -9.84
N LYS A 410 -27.66 21.56 -9.72
CA LYS A 410 -28.83 20.66 -9.85
C LYS A 410 -28.76 19.61 -10.97
N ARG A 411 -28.25 19.95 -12.17
CA ARG A 411 -28.13 19.00 -13.31
C ARG A 411 -26.81 18.22 -13.40
N ASN A 412 -25.66 18.91 -13.47
CA ASN A 412 -24.36 18.28 -13.75
C ASN A 412 -23.51 17.93 -12.51
N VAL A 413 -24.08 18.10 -11.30
CA VAL A 413 -23.47 17.79 -9.99
C VAL A 413 -22.04 18.33 -9.80
N LYS A 414 -21.68 19.44 -10.44
CA LYS A 414 -20.45 20.19 -10.11
C LYS A 414 -20.66 20.92 -8.79
N VAL A 415 -19.66 20.92 -7.92
CA VAL A 415 -19.58 21.85 -6.79
C VAL A 415 -19.40 23.25 -7.37
N LEU A 416 -20.34 24.15 -7.09
CA LEU A 416 -20.33 25.55 -7.54
C LEU A 416 -19.68 26.47 -6.49
N HIS A 417 -19.85 26.13 -5.23
CA HIS A 417 -19.24 26.81 -4.09
C HIS A 417 -19.03 25.79 -2.96
N SER A 418 -17.95 25.96 -2.20
CA SER A 418 -17.59 25.12 -1.06
C SER A 418 -17.10 26.02 0.06
N GLN A 419 -17.72 25.92 1.23
CA GLN A 419 -17.35 26.69 2.41
C GLN A 419 -17.13 25.74 3.58
N ILE A 420 -16.04 25.92 4.33
CA ILE A 420 -15.77 25.20 5.57
C ILE A 420 -15.84 26.14 6.76
N PHE A 421 -16.44 25.69 7.85
CA PHE A 421 -16.54 26.43 9.10
C PHE A 421 -16.67 25.47 10.30
N LYS A 422 -16.48 26.00 11.50
CA LYS A 422 -16.73 25.27 12.76
C LYS A 422 -18.21 25.37 13.14
N ALA A 423 -18.77 24.28 13.62
CA ALA A 423 -20.16 24.23 14.05
C ALA A 423 -20.34 23.45 15.36
N VAL A 424 -21.54 23.59 15.92
CA VAL A 424 -22.17 22.63 16.83
C VAL A 424 -23.34 22.01 16.06
N ILE A 425 -23.38 20.67 15.97
CA ILE A 425 -24.46 19.92 15.31
C ILE A 425 -25.21 19.05 16.32
N CYS A 426 -26.36 18.53 15.91
CA CYS A 426 -27.03 17.40 16.55
C CYS A 426 -27.34 16.37 15.45
N SER A 427 -26.96 15.10 15.64
CA SER A 427 -27.39 14.04 14.74
C SER A 427 -28.78 13.58 15.17
N HIS A 428 -29.76 13.62 14.28
CA HIS A 428 -31.17 13.28 14.59
C HIS A 428 -31.53 11.83 14.25
N ALA A 429 -30.57 11.04 13.74
CA ALA A 429 -30.67 9.59 13.61
C ALA A 429 -29.28 8.95 13.51
N SER A 430 -29.06 7.86 14.24
CA SER A 430 -27.98 6.91 13.96
C SER A 430 -28.54 5.75 13.14
N LEU A 431 -28.19 5.70 11.86
CA LEU A 431 -28.68 4.71 10.92
C LEU A 431 -27.60 3.68 10.58
N ASN A 432 -28.01 2.50 10.12
CA ASN A 432 -27.12 1.57 9.45
C ASN A 432 -27.44 1.41 7.97
N TYR A 433 -26.44 0.95 7.20
CA TYR A 433 -26.55 0.72 5.75
C TYR A 433 -27.80 -0.07 5.34
N LYS A 434 -28.16 -1.15 6.07
CA LYS A 434 -29.33 -1.97 5.75
C LYS A 434 -30.65 -1.20 5.90
N GLN A 435 -30.80 -0.35 6.93
CA GLN A 435 -31.98 0.50 7.09
C GLN A 435 -32.13 1.48 5.93
N VAL A 436 -31.02 2.13 5.53
CA VAL A 436 -31.01 3.10 4.43
C VAL A 436 -31.27 2.43 3.08
N SER A 437 -30.69 1.25 2.82
CA SER A 437 -30.96 0.50 1.58
C SER A 437 -32.42 0.08 1.49
N HIS A 438 -32.98 -0.54 2.54
CA HIS A 438 -34.38 -0.94 2.59
C HIS A 438 -35.35 0.24 2.41
N PHE A 439 -35.08 1.37 3.07
CA PHE A 439 -35.85 2.61 2.86
C PHE A 439 -35.82 3.04 1.39
N LEU A 440 -34.63 3.11 0.77
CA LEU A 440 -34.50 3.57 -0.62
C LEU A 440 -35.13 2.59 -1.63
N GLU A 441 -35.01 1.28 -1.42
CA GLU A 441 -35.64 0.24 -2.24
C GLU A 441 -37.18 0.35 -2.20
N SER A 442 -37.76 0.72 -1.06
CA SER A 442 -39.21 0.94 -0.93
C SER A 442 -39.73 2.22 -1.62
N ARG A 443 -38.84 3.16 -1.96
CA ARG A 443 -39.19 4.50 -2.50
C ARG A 443 -38.69 4.78 -3.92
N LEU A 444 -37.80 3.95 -4.46
CA LEU A 444 -37.21 4.11 -5.79
C LEU A 444 -37.73 3.03 -6.75
N ASP A 445 -38.23 3.44 -7.92
CA ASP A 445 -38.63 2.50 -8.97
C ASP A 445 -37.51 1.50 -9.27
N SER A 446 -37.86 0.22 -9.38
CA SER A 446 -36.95 -0.93 -9.45
C SER A 446 -35.95 -0.94 -10.64
N LYS A 447 -36.06 0.01 -11.57
CA LYS A 447 -35.07 0.27 -12.64
C LYS A 447 -33.90 1.17 -12.19
N SER A 448 -34.05 1.89 -11.08
CA SER A 448 -33.08 2.87 -10.58
C SER A 448 -31.93 2.19 -9.82
N CYS A 449 -32.28 1.31 -8.87
CA CYS A 449 -31.32 0.66 -7.96
C CYS A 449 -30.52 -0.47 -8.64
N LYS A 450 -31.15 -1.24 -9.53
CA LYS A 450 -30.52 -2.39 -10.22
C LYS A 450 -29.32 -2.06 -11.13
N ASN A 451 -29.08 -0.78 -11.41
CA ASN A 451 -27.89 -0.33 -12.13
C ASN A 451 -26.68 -0.04 -11.21
N MET A 452 -26.82 -0.26 -9.90
CA MET A 452 -25.79 -0.02 -8.88
C MET A 452 -25.55 -1.23 -7.96
N GLU A 453 -26.44 -2.24 -8.00
CA GLU A 453 -26.01 -3.62 -7.77
C GLU A 453 -24.83 -3.91 -8.70
N SER A 454 -23.68 -4.25 -8.12
CA SER A 454 -22.52 -4.70 -8.89
C SER A 454 -22.91 -5.90 -9.75
N SER A 455 -22.65 -5.78 -11.06
CA SER A 455 -22.91 -6.79 -12.10
C SER A 455 -22.83 -8.24 -11.59
N GLU A 456 -24.01 -8.86 -11.47
CA GLU A 456 -24.29 -10.26 -11.12
C GLU A 456 -23.13 -11.12 -10.56
N THR A 457 -22.99 -11.16 -9.24
CA THR A 457 -22.54 -12.40 -8.58
C THR A 457 -23.74 -13.27 -8.21
N LYS A 458 -24.42 -13.83 -9.23
CA LYS A 458 -25.24 -15.03 -9.05
C LYS A 458 -24.30 -16.20 -8.77
N PHE A 459 -23.87 -16.32 -7.52
CA PHE A 459 -23.32 -17.57 -7.03
C PHE A 459 -24.47 -18.45 -6.54
N ASP A 460 -24.46 -19.73 -6.94
CA ASP A 460 -25.50 -20.68 -6.60
C ASP A 460 -25.34 -21.17 -5.15
N SER A 461 -25.57 -20.25 -4.22
CA SER A 461 -25.59 -20.49 -2.78
C SER A 461 -27.02 -20.79 -2.34
N LYS A 462 -27.52 -21.96 -2.75
CA LYS A 462 -28.44 -22.71 -1.89
C LYS A 462 -27.58 -23.43 -0.84
N PRO A 463 -27.53 -22.97 0.43
CA PRO A 463 -27.08 -23.81 1.52
C PRO A 463 -28.13 -24.92 1.72
N LYS A 464 -27.95 -26.04 1.01
CA LYS A 464 -28.50 -27.31 1.48
C LYS A 464 -27.78 -27.58 2.81
N HIS A 465 -28.53 -27.47 3.90
CA HIS A 465 -28.08 -27.34 5.31
C HIS A 465 -28.03 -25.92 5.92
N SER A 466 -29.08 -25.10 5.72
CA SER A 466 -29.54 -24.18 6.76
C SER A 466 -31.07 -24.20 6.90
N ALA A 467 -31.61 -25.36 7.28
CA ALA A 467 -33.00 -25.50 7.69
C ALA A 467 -33.21 -24.98 9.12
N HIS A 468 -32.88 -23.71 9.38
CA HIS A 468 -33.40 -22.96 10.53
C HIS A 468 -33.38 -21.44 10.24
N THR A 469 -34.50 -20.81 10.59
CA THR A 469 -34.71 -19.36 10.74
C THR A 469 -34.49 -18.47 9.51
N LYS A 470 -35.56 -18.27 8.73
CA LYS A 470 -35.83 -16.95 8.14
C LYS A 470 -36.07 -15.96 9.29
N GLN A 471 -35.01 -15.43 9.89
CA GLN A 471 -35.14 -14.27 10.76
C GLN A 471 -35.29 -13.05 9.85
N SER A 472 -36.53 -12.63 9.64
CA SER A 472 -36.84 -11.28 9.18
C SER A 472 -36.32 -10.32 10.25
N ILE A 473 -35.09 -9.82 10.07
CA ILE A 473 -34.61 -8.68 10.84
C ILE A 473 -35.47 -7.50 10.40
N GLU A 474 -36.48 -7.17 11.21
CA GLU A 474 -37.24 -5.94 11.06
C GLU A 474 -36.28 -4.75 11.19
N SER A 475 -35.85 -4.22 10.05
CA SER A 475 -35.06 -3.00 9.98
C SER A 475 -35.93 -1.87 10.50
N LYS A 476 -35.65 -1.36 11.70
CA LYS A 476 -36.42 -0.26 12.30
C LYS A 476 -36.59 0.89 11.29
N PRO A 477 -37.82 1.39 11.06
CA PRO A 477 -38.07 2.46 10.09
C PRO A 477 -37.33 3.76 10.45
N ILE A 478 -37.10 4.59 9.44
CA ILE A 478 -36.46 5.91 9.62
C ILE A 478 -37.52 6.89 10.12
N ASN A 479 -37.67 7.00 11.43
CA ASN A 479 -38.71 7.81 12.07
C ASN A 479 -38.44 9.33 12.04
N ASN A 480 -38.00 9.86 10.90
CA ASN A 480 -37.76 11.30 10.70
C ASN A 480 -37.93 11.67 9.21
N GLN A 481 -39.06 12.30 8.88
CA GLN A 481 -39.41 12.68 7.51
C GLN A 481 -38.35 13.58 6.84
N ALA A 482 -37.74 14.50 7.58
CA ALA A 482 -36.75 15.41 7.01
C ALA A 482 -35.46 14.67 6.61
N ILE A 483 -35.10 13.60 7.35
CA ILE A 483 -34.01 12.70 6.99
C ILE A 483 -34.40 11.83 5.78
N GLU A 484 -35.62 11.27 5.76
CA GLU A 484 -36.13 10.52 4.61
C GLU A 484 -36.07 11.33 3.30
N GLU A 485 -36.57 12.57 3.32
CA GLU A 485 -36.54 13.49 2.19
C GLU A 485 -35.10 13.83 1.77
N SER A 486 -34.21 14.03 2.74
CA SER A 486 -32.80 14.35 2.50
C SER A 486 -32.06 13.19 1.82
N LEU A 487 -32.22 11.96 2.34
CA LEU A 487 -31.62 10.75 1.77
C LEU A 487 -32.20 10.43 0.39
N LEU A 488 -33.52 10.54 0.20
CA LEU A 488 -34.16 10.30 -1.09
C LEU A 488 -33.74 11.33 -2.15
N ALA A 489 -33.54 12.59 -1.77
CA ALA A 489 -33.05 13.61 -2.67
C ALA A 489 -31.55 13.43 -2.98
N PHE A 490 -30.73 13.11 -1.98
CA PHE A 490 -29.29 12.96 -2.16
C PHE A 490 -28.88 11.66 -2.85
N SER A 491 -29.58 10.54 -2.65
CA SER A 491 -29.33 9.27 -3.34
C SER A 491 -29.23 9.46 -4.87
N LYS A 492 -30.19 10.21 -5.45
CA LYS A 492 -30.23 10.57 -6.87
C LYS A 492 -29.00 11.37 -7.31
N ILE A 493 -28.48 12.24 -6.44
CA ILE A 493 -27.25 13.01 -6.67
C ILE A 493 -26.01 12.12 -6.54
N ALA A 494 -25.94 11.25 -5.55
CA ALA A 494 -24.86 10.26 -5.38
C ALA A 494 -24.72 9.35 -6.60
N VAL A 495 -25.82 8.87 -7.19
CA VAL A 495 -25.80 8.11 -8.45
C VAL A 495 -25.14 8.89 -9.59
N LEU A 496 -25.41 10.20 -9.70
CA LEU A 496 -24.84 11.06 -10.73
C LEU A 496 -23.37 11.39 -10.46
N LEU A 497 -22.98 11.58 -9.20
CA LEU A 497 -21.59 11.78 -8.76
C LEU A 497 -20.76 10.53 -9.08
N TYR A 498 -21.22 9.35 -8.68
CA TYR A 498 -20.61 8.06 -9.00
C TYR A 498 -20.41 7.87 -10.51
N LYS A 499 -21.49 8.01 -11.32
CA LYS A 499 -21.41 7.87 -12.79
C LYS A 499 -20.41 8.84 -13.43
N LYS A 500 -20.25 10.03 -12.87
CA LYS A 500 -19.31 11.05 -13.34
C LYS A 500 -17.88 10.78 -12.88
N ARG A 501 -17.68 10.29 -11.65
CA ARG A 501 -16.39 9.81 -11.14
C ARG A 501 -15.88 8.66 -12.02
N MET A 502 -16.74 7.71 -12.37
CA MET A 502 -16.42 6.57 -13.25
C MET A 502 -16.03 6.93 -14.69
N GLN A 503 -16.19 8.19 -15.13
CA GLN A 503 -15.62 8.64 -16.40
C GLN A 503 -14.10 8.83 -16.32
N ASN A 504 -13.57 9.17 -15.13
CA ASN A 504 -12.17 9.57 -14.92
C ASN A 504 -11.42 8.68 -13.89
N GLY A 505 -12.15 7.88 -13.12
CA GLY A 505 -11.62 6.94 -12.12
C GLY A 505 -11.85 5.47 -12.50
N ILE A 506 -11.46 4.58 -11.59
CA ILE A 506 -11.52 3.13 -11.74
C ILE A 506 -12.31 2.59 -10.56
N ASP A 507 -13.44 1.94 -10.85
CA ASP A 507 -14.09 1.05 -9.89
C ASP A 507 -13.32 -0.28 -9.82
N LEU A 508 -13.15 -0.80 -8.60
CA LEU A 508 -12.43 -2.04 -8.30
C LEU A 508 -13.34 -2.91 -7.44
N ALA A 509 -14.00 -3.87 -8.07
CA ALA A 509 -14.92 -4.80 -7.43
C ALA A 509 -14.13 -5.94 -6.76
N LEU A 510 -13.37 -5.59 -5.72
CA LEU A 510 -12.72 -6.55 -4.83
C LEU A 510 -13.77 -7.24 -3.96
N ARG A 511 -13.52 -8.51 -3.65
CA ARG A 511 -14.30 -9.24 -2.64
C ARG A 511 -13.68 -8.99 -1.27
N ASP A 512 -14.25 -8.04 -0.54
CA ASP A 512 -13.91 -7.85 0.86
C ASP A 512 -14.66 -8.90 1.71
N PHE A 513 -13.89 -9.66 2.50
CA PHE A 513 -14.42 -10.71 3.36
C PHE A 513 -14.51 -10.20 4.79
N SER A 514 -15.73 -10.11 5.31
CA SER A 514 -16.02 -9.86 6.71
C SER A 514 -16.06 -11.18 7.48
N LEU A 515 -15.44 -11.19 8.66
CA LEU A 515 -15.26 -12.36 9.50
C LEU A 515 -16.10 -12.22 10.76
N GLN A 516 -17.10 -13.09 10.91
CA GLN A 516 -17.82 -13.23 12.17
C GLN A 516 -17.12 -14.30 13.02
N VAL A 517 -16.75 -13.94 14.24
CA VAL A 517 -16.07 -14.83 15.19
C VAL A 517 -16.87 -14.90 16.49
N ASP A 518 -16.82 -16.06 17.15
CA ASP A 518 -17.46 -16.27 18.43
C ASP A 518 -16.66 -15.63 19.60
N GLU A 519 -17.17 -15.81 20.82
CA GLU A 519 -16.51 -15.32 22.05
C GLU A 519 -15.15 -15.97 22.31
N ASN A 520 -14.88 -17.16 21.74
CA ASN A 520 -13.62 -17.89 21.81
C ASN A 520 -12.66 -17.54 20.65
N GLU A 521 -12.99 -16.51 19.88
CA GLU A 521 -12.31 -16.09 18.64
C GLU A 521 -12.28 -17.15 17.53
N LYS A 522 -13.11 -18.19 17.59
CA LYS A 522 -13.26 -19.13 16.48
C LYS A 522 -14.07 -18.46 15.37
N LEU A 523 -13.71 -18.71 14.12
CA LEU A 523 -14.49 -18.22 12.99
C LEU A 523 -15.82 -19.00 12.91
N ASP A 524 -16.93 -18.29 13.04
CA ASP A 524 -18.29 -18.80 12.91
C ASP A 524 -18.70 -18.78 11.42
N SER A 525 -18.62 -17.60 10.81
CA SER A 525 -19.05 -17.41 9.43
C SER A 525 -18.22 -16.35 8.68
N ILE A 526 -18.22 -16.46 7.35
CA ILE A 526 -17.59 -15.51 6.43
C ILE A 526 -18.68 -14.93 5.54
N THR A 527 -18.79 -13.60 5.51
CA THR A 527 -19.64 -12.89 4.54
C THR A 527 -18.77 -12.13 3.55
N ILE A 528 -19.22 -12.04 2.30
CA ILE A 528 -18.64 -11.12 1.32
C ILE A 528 -19.44 -9.82 1.42
N ASP A 529 -18.74 -8.71 1.69
CA ASP A 529 -19.39 -7.41 1.85
C ASP A 529 -19.83 -6.87 0.48
N SER A 530 -21.13 -6.67 0.32
CA SER A 530 -21.73 -6.09 -0.89
C SER A 530 -21.96 -4.59 -0.70
N LYS A 531 -21.39 -3.77 -1.59
CA LYS A 531 -21.74 -2.34 -1.66
C LYS A 531 -23.09 -2.15 -2.35
N ASP A 532 -23.93 -1.32 -1.76
CA ASP A 532 -25.25 -0.92 -2.28
C ASP A 532 -25.35 0.62 -2.43
N ILE A 533 -26.58 1.11 -2.65
CA ILE A 533 -26.85 2.55 -2.77
C ILE A 533 -26.56 3.32 -1.47
N SER A 534 -26.75 2.71 -0.30
CA SER A 534 -26.50 3.35 1.00
C SER A 534 -25.00 3.58 1.23
N HIS A 535 -24.17 2.60 0.85
CA HIS A 535 -22.71 2.76 0.84
C HIS A 535 -22.27 3.86 -0.13
N THR A 536 -22.90 3.92 -1.31
CA THR A 536 -22.59 4.93 -2.33
C THR A 536 -22.94 6.36 -1.87
N ILE A 537 -24.00 6.53 -1.09
CA ILE A 537 -24.38 7.82 -0.48
C ILE A 537 -23.27 8.34 0.42
N VAL A 538 -22.79 7.52 1.36
CA VAL A 538 -21.71 7.89 2.29
C VAL A 538 -20.41 8.10 1.50
N GLU A 539 -20.04 7.17 0.61
CA GLU A 539 -18.81 7.27 -0.19
C GLU A 539 -18.75 8.58 -1.00
N GLU A 540 -19.78 8.91 -1.78
CA GLU A 540 -19.76 10.15 -2.60
C GLU A 540 -19.84 11.44 -1.76
N ALA A 541 -20.53 11.43 -0.61
CA ALA A 541 -20.51 12.58 0.31
C ALA A 541 -19.11 12.81 0.90
N MET A 542 -18.45 11.74 1.36
CA MET A 542 -17.09 11.82 1.91
C MET A 542 -16.06 12.18 0.84
N LEU A 543 -16.17 11.64 -0.38
CA LEU A 543 -15.29 11.99 -1.49
C LEU A 543 -15.40 13.48 -1.87
N LEU A 544 -16.60 14.06 -1.84
CA LEU A 544 -16.80 15.49 -2.07
C LEU A 544 -16.15 16.36 -0.97
N ALA A 545 -16.32 16.02 0.31
CA ALA A 545 -15.68 16.73 1.42
C ALA A 545 -14.15 16.61 1.38
N ASN A 546 -13.64 15.42 1.08
CA ASN A 546 -12.21 15.14 0.89
C ASN A 546 -11.62 15.94 -0.30
N GLN A 547 -12.35 16.06 -1.41
CA GLN A 547 -11.93 16.88 -2.56
C GLN A 547 -11.93 18.37 -2.21
N ALA A 548 -12.97 18.87 -1.52
CA ALA A 548 -13.05 20.26 -1.07
C ALA A 548 -11.89 20.62 -0.13
N SER A 549 -11.59 19.76 0.86
CA SER A 549 -10.41 19.88 1.72
C SER A 549 -9.10 19.90 0.92
N ALA A 550 -8.91 19.01 -0.06
CA ALA A 550 -7.70 19.00 -0.86
C ALA A 550 -7.52 20.27 -1.71
N MET A 551 -8.61 20.81 -2.27
CA MET A 551 -8.60 22.07 -3.02
C MET A 551 -8.31 23.28 -2.11
N TYR A 552 -8.84 23.28 -0.88
CA TYR A 552 -8.56 24.30 0.13
C TYR A 552 -7.08 24.29 0.56
N LEU A 553 -6.53 23.12 0.89
CA LEU A 553 -5.10 22.97 1.23
C LEU A 553 -4.19 23.43 0.07
N HIS A 554 -4.62 23.20 -1.18
CA HIS A 554 -3.89 23.66 -2.36
C HIS A 554 -3.91 25.19 -2.49
N SER A 555 -5.06 25.84 -2.30
CA SER A 555 -5.17 27.31 -2.40
C SER A 555 -4.32 28.03 -1.36
N ILE A 556 -4.22 27.49 -0.13
CA ILE A 556 -3.38 28.06 0.94
C ILE A 556 -1.90 27.64 0.84
N LYS A 557 -1.51 26.83 -0.16
CA LYS A 557 -0.15 26.32 -0.41
C LYS A 557 0.47 25.51 0.75
N HIS A 558 -0.34 25.04 1.70
CA HIS A 558 0.06 24.21 2.84
C HIS A 558 -0.88 23.01 2.88
N GLY A 559 -0.39 21.82 2.55
CA GLY A 559 -1.26 20.67 2.38
C GLY A 559 -0.63 19.32 2.69
N ILE A 560 -1.50 18.39 3.01
CA ILE A 560 -1.25 16.96 3.09
C ILE A 560 -2.25 16.34 2.11
N TYR A 561 -1.77 15.44 1.26
CA TYR A 561 -2.54 14.84 0.17
C TYR A 561 -2.45 13.32 0.26
N ARG A 562 -3.54 12.65 -0.12
CA ARG A 562 -3.56 11.21 -0.36
C ARG A 562 -3.36 11.02 -1.86
N ASN A 563 -2.14 10.69 -2.24
CA ASN A 563 -1.73 10.52 -3.63
C ASN A 563 -1.86 9.06 -4.05
N HIS A 564 -2.15 8.83 -5.32
CA HIS A 564 -2.09 7.50 -5.94
C HIS A 564 -1.59 7.68 -7.39
N ALA A 565 -0.35 7.28 -7.63
CA ALA A 565 0.30 7.43 -8.93
C ALA A 565 -0.33 6.52 -10.01
N GLU A 566 -0.07 6.84 -11.28
CA GLU A 566 -0.33 5.90 -12.37
C GLU A 566 0.55 4.64 -12.21
N PRO A 567 0.09 3.45 -12.65
CA PRO A 567 0.93 2.27 -12.76
C PRO A 567 2.14 2.56 -13.65
N ASN A 568 3.33 2.11 -13.24
CA ASN A 568 4.50 2.27 -14.11
C ASN A 568 4.32 1.40 -15.37
N LYS A 569 4.88 1.85 -16.50
CA LYS A 569 4.70 1.18 -17.80
C LYS A 569 5.06 -0.30 -17.79
N ARG A 570 6.08 -0.71 -17.03
CA ARG A 570 6.53 -2.11 -16.97
C ARG A 570 5.46 -3.00 -16.33
N ASP A 571 4.92 -2.59 -15.19
CA ASP A 571 3.91 -3.37 -14.48
C ASP A 571 2.54 -3.29 -15.15
N PHE A 572 2.25 -2.17 -15.83
CA PHE A 572 1.12 -2.06 -16.74
C PHE A 572 1.19 -3.08 -17.90
N TYR A 573 2.33 -3.21 -18.59
CA TYR A 573 2.47 -4.21 -19.66
C TYR A 573 2.44 -5.66 -19.14
N LYS A 574 2.93 -5.94 -17.92
CA LYS A 574 2.75 -7.26 -17.30
C LYS A 574 1.27 -7.57 -17.07
N LEU A 575 0.52 -6.61 -16.51
CA LEU A 575 -0.92 -6.73 -16.30
C LEU A 575 -1.66 -7.01 -17.61
N LEU A 576 -1.32 -6.30 -18.69
CA LEU A 576 -1.90 -6.56 -20.01
C LEU A 576 -1.64 -8.01 -20.47
N ASN A 577 -0.41 -8.51 -20.31
CA ASN A 577 -0.08 -9.90 -20.68
C ASN A 577 -0.85 -10.91 -19.82
N ILE A 578 -0.92 -10.72 -18.50
CA ILE A 578 -1.64 -11.61 -17.57
C ILE A 578 -3.13 -11.71 -17.93
N LEU A 579 -3.78 -10.57 -18.19
CA LEU A 579 -5.19 -10.54 -18.61
C LEU A 579 -5.35 -11.10 -20.04
N ALA A 580 -4.37 -10.89 -20.91
CA ALA A 580 -4.35 -11.45 -22.24
C ALA A 580 -4.23 -12.99 -22.25
N ASP A 581 -3.49 -13.59 -21.30
CA ASP A 581 -3.43 -15.04 -21.10
C ASP A 581 -4.80 -15.60 -20.64
N MET A 582 -5.54 -14.84 -19.82
CA MET A 582 -6.90 -15.17 -19.37
C MET A 582 -8.02 -15.01 -20.43
N ASN A 583 -7.66 -14.66 -21.67
CA ASN A 583 -8.55 -14.24 -22.76
C ASN A 583 -9.35 -12.95 -22.47
N ILE A 584 -8.90 -12.12 -21.53
CA ILE A 584 -9.50 -10.79 -21.24
C ILE A 584 -8.76 -9.73 -22.09
N ARG A 585 -9.18 -9.57 -23.35
CA ARG A 585 -8.57 -8.67 -24.33
C ARG A 585 -9.61 -7.74 -24.98
N PRO A 586 -9.46 -6.41 -24.94
CA PRO A 586 -10.40 -5.51 -25.58
C PRO A 586 -10.15 -5.46 -27.10
N LYS A 587 -11.17 -5.79 -27.91
CA LYS A 587 -11.12 -5.72 -29.39
C LYS A 587 -10.68 -4.34 -29.93
N SER A 588 -10.89 -3.28 -29.16
CA SER A 588 -10.44 -1.91 -29.47
C SER A 588 -8.92 -1.71 -29.45
N ILE A 589 -8.14 -2.66 -28.94
CA ILE A 589 -6.66 -2.64 -29.02
C ILE A 589 -6.16 -3.27 -30.33
N GLU A 590 -6.92 -4.20 -30.90
CA GLU A 590 -6.57 -4.93 -32.14
C GLU A 590 -6.87 -4.10 -33.40
N SER A 591 -7.86 -3.21 -33.35
CA SER A 591 -8.34 -2.47 -34.51
C SER A 591 -7.68 -1.08 -34.70
N LYS A 592 -6.58 -1.08 -35.47
CA LYS A 592 -5.97 0.06 -36.20
C LYS A 592 -5.29 1.18 -35.38
N ARG A 593 -4.02 1.42 -35.75
CA ARG A 593 -3.25 2.66 -36.05
C ARG A 593 -3.84 4.10 -35.89
N ASN A 594 -5.00 4.33 -35.28
CA ASN A 594 -5.55 5.67 -35.08
C ASN A 594 -4.89 6.36 -33.86
N LYS A 595 -4.10 7.39 -34.13
CA LYS A 595 -3.27 8.13 -33.16
C LYS A 595 -4.05 9.05 -32.19
N LYS A 596 -5.14 8.58 -31.56
CA LYS A 596 -5.63 9.19 -30.31
C LYS A 596 -5.11 8.37 -29.13
N HIS A 597 -4.51 9.05 -28.16
CA HIS A 597 -3.91 8.40 -27.00
C HIS A 597 -4.99 7.74 -26.15
N ASN A 598 -5.14 6.42 -26.24
CA ASN A 598 -5.83 5.67 -25.19
C ASN A 598 -4.96 5.76 -23.93
N SER A 599 -5.45 6.48 -22.91
CA SER A 599 -4.80 6.55 -21.61
C SER A 599 -4.81 5.16 -20.94
N MET A 600 -3.91 4.94 -19.97
CA MET A 600 -3.93 3.70 -19.18
C MET A 600 -5.31 3.45 -18.58
N LEU A 601 -5.94 4.50 -18.05
CA LEU A 601 -7.33 4.51 -17.55
C LEU A 601 -8.32 3.93 -18.57
N THR A 602 -8.39 4.46 -19.79
CA THR A 602 -9.35 3.97 -20.81
C THR A 602 -9.10 2.51 -21.20
N THR A 603 -7.83 2.08 -21.17
CA THR A 603 -7.44 0.69 -21.42
C THR A 603 -7.90 -0.23 -20.29
N LEU A 604 -7.74 0.20 -19.03
CA LEU A 604 -8.20 -0.51 -17.84
C LEU A 604 -9.72 -0.65 -17.84
N GLN A 605 -10.45 0.45 -18.05
CA GLN A 605 -11.92 0.43 -18.17
C GLN A 605 -12.41 -0.49 -19.31
N ALA A 606 -11.66 -0.60 -20.41
CA ALA A 606 -11.97 -1.53 -21.49
C ALA A 606 -11.73 -3.00 -21.12
N LEU A 607 -10.64 -3.31 -20.40
CA LEU A 607 -10.37 -4.64 -19.84
C LEU A 607 -11.43 -5.06 -18.83
N GLN A 608 -11.82 -4.13 -17.94
CA GLN A 608 -12.86 -4.33 -16.94
C GLN A 608 -14.22 -4.64 -17.60
N LYS A 609 -14.59 -3.92 -18.66
CA LYS A 609 -15.79 -4.20 -19.47
C LYS A 609 -15.73 -5.57 -20.15
N GLU A 610 -14.56 -6.00 -20.64
CA GLU A 610 -14.42 -7.33 -21.24
C GLU A 610 -14.51 -8.44 -20.18
N ALA A 611 -13.90 -8.23 -19.01
CA ALA A 611 -13.99 -9.15 -17.89
C ALA A 611 -15.43 -9.34 -17.38
N ILE A 612 -16.26 -8.29 -17.38
CA ILE A 612 -17.69 -8.37 -17.03
C ILE A 612 -18.43 -9.33 -17.98
N LYS A 613 -18.23 -9.24 -19.30
CA LYS A 613 -18.89 -10.14 -20.28
C LYS A 613 -18.54 -11.62 -20.05
N GLN A 614 -17.37 -11.90 -19.47
CA GLN A 614 -16.88 -13.24 -19.18
C GLN A 614 -17.13 -13.69 -17.73
N ASN A 615 -17.84 -12.89 -16.92
CA ASN A 615 -18.01 -13.08 -15.47
C ASN A 615 -16.67 -13.15 -14.66
N LYS A 616 -15.58 -12.60 -15.21
CA LYS A 616 -14.22 -12.58 -14.63
C LYS A 616 -13.87 -11.23 -13.97
N ARG A 617 -14.85 -10.37 -13.71
CA ARG A 617 -14.69 -9.01 -13.16
C ARG A 617 -13.77 -8.94 -11.94
N HIS A 618 -14.07 -9.76 -10.92
CA HIS A 618 -13.32 -9.84 -9.67
C HIS A 618 -11.85 -10.31 -9.87
N ILE A 619 -11.62 -11.22 -10.82
CA ILE A 619 -10.28 -11.74 -11.18
C ILE A 619 -9.46 -10.64 -11.86
N ALA A 620 -10.08 -9.91 -12.79
CA ALA A 620 -9.43 -8.79 -13.46
C ALA A 620 -9.03 -7.69 -12.46
N ASP A 621 -9.93 -7.32 -11.54
CA ASP A 621 -9.64 -6.30 -10.52
C ASP A 621 -8.57 -6.73 -9.52
N PHE A 622 -8.57 -7.99 -9.10
CA PHE A 622 -7.49 -8.56 -8.29
C PHE A 622 -6.13 -8.44 -9.00
N CYS A 623 -6.07 -8.78 -10.29
CA CYS A 623 -4.86 -8.61 -11.11
C CYS A 623 -4.45 -7.13 -11.24
N ILE A 624 -5.42 -6.23 -11.47
CA ILE A 624 -5.22 -4.78 -11.59
C ILE A 624 -4.59 -4.22 -10.31
N VAL A 625 -5.20 -4.48 -9.14
CA VAL A 625 -4.73 -3.96 -7.84
C VAL A 625 -3.32 -4.44 -7.50
N ARG A 626 -2.97 -5.69 -7.83
CA ARG A 626 -1.62 -6.23 -7.58
C ARG A 626 -0.51 -5.59 -8.42
N HIS A 627 -0.85 -4.84 -9.47
CA HIS A 627 0.08 -4.12 -10.35
C HIS A 627 0.03 -2.60 -10.18
N PHE A 628 -0.83 -2.08 -9.32
CA PHE A 628 -0.95 -0.65 -9.05
C PHE A 628 0.03 -0.19 -7.96
N ALA A 629 0.38 1.09 -7.99
CA ALA A 629 1.11 1.71 -6.89
C ALA A 629 0.17 1.83 -5.67
N LYS A 630 0.63 1.45 -4.47
CA LYS A 630 -0.12 1.79 -3.25
C LYS A 630 -0.26 3.31 -3.12
N ALA A 631 -1.44 3.76 -2.71
CA ALA A 631 -1.65 5.17 -2.35
C ALA A 631 -0.82 5.53 -1.11
N ASN A 632 -0.36 6.78 -1.03
CA ASN A 632 0.47 7.28 0.06
C ASN A 632 0.12 8.72 0.46
N TYR A 633 0.51 9.10 1.69
CA TYR A 633 0.40 10.48 2.18
C TYR A 633 1.66 11.28 1.86
N MET A 634 1.52 12.46 1.26
CA MET A 634 2.64 13.38 0.97
C MET A 634 2.22 14.86 1.15
N SER A 635 3.19 15.76 1.31
CA SER A 635 2.94 17.22 1.42
C SER A 635 2.58 17.90 0.09
N ASN A 636 2.81 17.22 -1.04
CA ASN A 636 2.62 17.75 -2.38
C ASN A 636 1.61 16.86 -3.12
N SER A 637 0.65 17.44 -3.83
CA SER A 637 -0.29 16.66 -4.66
C SER A 637 0.40 16.17 -5.93
N ILE A 638 0.17 14.90 -6.28
CA ILE A 638 0.34 14.37 -7.65
C ILE A 638 -0.97 13.83 -8.23
N GLY A 639 -2.10 14.05 -7.54
CA GLY A 639 -3.40 13.47 -7.86
C GLY A 639 -3.58 12.03 -7.37
N HIS A 640 -4.79 11.51 -7.57
CA HIS A 640 -5.21 10.18 -7.15
C HIS A 640 -5.82 9.41 -8.34
N PHE A 641 -4.97 8.71 -9.09
CA PHE A 641 -5.33 8.04 -10.35
C PHE A 641 -6.54 7.10 -10.23
N GLY A 642 -6.61 6.27 -9.18
CA GLY A 642 -7.75 5.35 -8.99
C GLY A 642 -9.10 6.05 -8.82
N LEU A 643 -9.12 7.29 -8.29
CA LEU A 643 -10.36 8.07 -8.08
C LEU A 643 -10.64 9.04 -9.23
N GLY A 644 -9.67 9.28 -10.12
CA GLY A 644 -9.78 10.29 -11.18
C GLY A 644 -9.68 11.74 -10.68
N PHE A 645 -9.09 11.97 -9.50
CA PHE A 645 -9.06 13.28 -8.86
C PHE A 645 -7.68 13.98 -8.97
N PRO A 646 -7.61 15.26 -9.37
CA PRO A 646 -6.35 16.00 -9.47
C PRO A 646 -5.81 16.45 -8.08
N PHE A 647 -6.71 16.61 -7.11
CA PHE A 647 -6.39 16.91 -5.72
C PHE A 647 -7.27 16.04 -4.83
N TYR A 648 -6.66 15.31 -3.89
CA TYR A 648 -7.37 14.47 -2.94
C TYR A 648 -6.61 14.38 -1.62
N THR A 649 -7.34 14.31 -0.52
CA THR A 649 -6.79 14.13 0.83
C THR A 649 -7.81 13.41 1.69
N HIS A 650 -7.38 12.88 2.84
CA HIS A 650 -8.28 12.36 3.84
C HIS A 650 -8.54 13.44 4.90
N PHE A 651 -9.82 13.77 5.09
CA PHE A 651 -10.35 14.75 6.03
C PHE A 651 -11.48 14.15 6.90
N THR A 652 -12.14 13.11 6.40
CA THR A 652 -13.43 12.62 6.89
C THR A 652 -13.36 11.53 7.97
N SER A 653 -12.18 11.20 8.52
CA SER A 653 -12.08 10.21 9.61
C SER A 653 -11.00 10.52 10.67
N PRO A 654 -11.05 11.71 11.32
CA PRO A 654 -10.05 12.15 12.29
C PRO A 654 -10.04 11.39 13.62
N ILE A 655 -11.09 10.65 13.99
CA ILE A 655 -11.10 9.83 15.21
C ILE A 655 -10.14 8.63 15.08
N ARG A 656 -9.99 8.12 13.85
CA ARG A 656 -9.24 6.87 13.55
C ARG A 656 -8.08 7.03 12.56
N ARG A 657 -7.83 8.23 12.03
CA ARG A 657 -6.68 8.54 11.15
C ARG A 657 -5.98 9.84 11.54
N TYR A 658 -4.67 9.76 11.83
CA TYR A 658 -3.88 10.93 12.23
C TYR A 658 -3.64 11.89 11.04
N SER A 659 -3.68 11.40 9.81
CA SER A 659 -3.65 12.23 8.59
C SER A 659 -4.75 13.29 8.59
N ASP A 660 -5.96 12.88 8.96
CA ASP A 660 -7.16 13.69 8.91
C ASP A 660 -7.13 14.73 10.03
N LEU A 661 -6.67 14.34 11.24
CA LEU A 661 -6.40 15.27 12.34
C LEU A 661 -5.37 16.36 11.97
N LEU A 662 -4.32 16.03 11.20
CA LEU A 662 -3.39 17.03 10.68
C LEU A 662 -4.06 17.97 9.67
N VAL A 663 -4.92 17.45 8.78
CA VAL A 663 -5.67 18.27 7.82
C VAL A 663 -6.65 19.21 8.55
N HIS A 664 -7.36 18.71 9.56
CA HIS A 664 -8.24 19.53 10.43
C HIS A 664 -7.47 20.68 11.08
N ARG A 665 -6.24 20.41 11.58
CA ARG A 665 -5.37 21.44 12.16
C ARG A 665 -4.85 22.43 11.12
N LEU A 666 -4.47 21.99 9.93
CA LEU A 666 -4.04 22.91 8.85
C LEU A 666 -5.19 23.85 8.45
N ILE A 667 -6.40 23.31 8.25
CA ILE A 667 -7.58 24.12 7.92
C ILE A 667 -7.91 25.08 9.07
N THR A 668 -7.98 24.59 10.32
CA THR A 668 -8.27 25.41 11.51
C THR A 668 -7.22 26.50 11.74
N ALA A 669 -5.93 26.19 11.57
CA ALA A 669 -4.87 27.17 11.69
C ALA A 669 -4.99 28.28 10.63
N HIS A 670 -5.37 27.94 9.39
CA HIS A 670 -5.66 28.95 8.36
C HIS A 670 -6.91 29.77 8.68
N LEU A 671 -8.01 29.13 9.10
CA LEU A 671 -9.25 29.82 9.48
C LEU A 671 -9.00 30.86 10.58
N HIS A 672 -8.18 30.53 11.58
CA HIS A 672 -7.77 31.42 12.67
C HIS A 672 -6.61 32.38 12.31
N ASN A 673 -6.18 32.47 11.04
CA ASN A 673 -5.02 33.26 10.58
C ASN A 673 -3.67 32.93 11.29
N ASN A 674 -3.55 31.73 11.88
CA ASN A 674 -2.37 31.30 12.62
C ASN A 674 -1.28 30.72 11.68
N THR A 675 -0.58 31.62 11.00
CA THR A 675 0.52 31.29 10.08
C THR A 675 1.69 30.56 10.75
N LYS A 676 1.95 30.83 12.04
CA LYS A 676 2.99 30.14 12.82
C LYS A 676 2.68 28.65 12.99
N ALA A 677 1.43 28.31 13.31
CA ALA A 677 0.99 26.91 13.42
C ALA A 677 1.05 26.18 12.06
N LEU A 678 0.62 26.82 10.97
CA LEU A 678 0.73 26.27 9.61
C LEU A 678 2.19 25.89 9.26
N GLN A 679 3.12 26.82 9.45
CA GLN A 679 4.55 26.59 9.17
C GLN A 679 5.15 25.49 10.05
N TYR A 680 4.78 25.47 11.34
CA TYR A 680 5.24 24.45 12.28
C TYR A 680 4.78 23.04 11.86
N ILE A 681 3.49 22.85 11.57
CA ILE A 681 2.93 21.57 11.13
C ILE A 681 3.61 21.11 9.83
N MET A 682 3.77 22.01 8.86
CA MET A 682 4.38 21.67 7.57
C MET A 682 5.88 21.38 7.64
N ARG A 683 6.61 21.92 8.62
CA ARG A 683 8.03 21.60 8.84
C ARG A 683 8.22 20.14 9.28
N GLU A 684 7.38 19.66 10.20
CA GLU A 684 7.44 18.29 10.71
C GLU A 684 6.73 17.27 9.79
N ALA A 685 5.85 17.74 8.90
CA ALA A 685 4.99 16.91 8.05
C ALA A 685 5.76 15.79 7.31
N LYS A 686 6.94 16.06 6.73
CA LYS A 686 7.69 15.02 5.99
C LYS A 686 7.98 13.77 6.84
N THR A 687 8.40 13.96 8.09
CA THR A 687 8.73 12.87 9.02
C THR A 687 7.46 12.17 9.49
N ILE A 688 6.43 12.94 9.83
CA ILE A 688 5.13 12.44 10.29
C ILE A 688 4.45 11.60 9.20
N LEU A 689 4.38 12.09 7.96
CA LEU A 689 3.76 11.35 6.85
C LEU A 689 4.53 10.08 6.50
N ALA A 690 5.86 10.07 6.63
CA ALA A 690 6.65 8.85 6.45
C ALA A 690 6.31 7.78 7.51
N HIS A 691 6.07 8.18 8.76
CA HIS A 691 5.59 7.30 9.82
C HIS A 691 4.17 6.79 9.56
N ILE A 692 3.23 7.66 9.17
CA ILE A 692 1.86 7.26 8.79
C ILE A 692 1.91 6.20 7.67
N ASN A 693 2.64 6.46 6.58
CA ASN A 693 2.78 5.51 5.47
C ASN A 693 3.38 4.16 5.91
N LYS A 694 4.36 4.16 6.81
CA LYS A 694 4.94 2.92 7.38
C LYS A 694 3.89 2.16 8.20
N ARG A 695 3.14 2.86 9.05
CA ARG A 695 2.13 2.26 9.94
C ARG A 695 0.94 1.69 9.17
N GLU A 696 0.49 2.36 8.11
CA GLU A 696 -0.57 1.88 7.21
C GLU A 696 -0.19 0.51 6.61
N VAL A 697 1.01 0.40 6.02
CA VAL A 697 1.51 -0.87 5.46
C VAL A 697 1.68 -1.96 6.53
N GLN A 698 2.05 -1.58 7.76
CA GLN A 698 2.14 -2.50 8.90
C GLN A 698 0.76 -3.04 9.29
N PHE A 699 -0.26 -2.17 9.35
CA PHE A 699 -1.63 -2.55 9.73
C PHE A 699 -2.34 -3.36 8.66
N ASP A 700 -2.21 -3.00 7.37
CA ASP A 700 -2.64 -3.82 6.22
C ASP A 700 -2.14 -5.27 6.35
N SER A 701 -0.88 -5.42 6.76
CA SER A 701 -0.19 -6.71 6.87
C SER A 701 -0.64 -7.49 8.11
N ILE A 702 -0.91 -6.83 9.24
CA ILE A 702 -1.51 -7.45 10.43
C ILE A 702 -2.90 -7.99 10.09
N GLU A 703 -3.77 -7.17 9.50
CA GLU A 703 -5.14 -7.57 9.16
C GLU A 703 -5.15 -8.73 8.15
N SER A 704 -4.34 -8.63 7.09
CA SER A 704 -4.20 -9.68 6.07
C SER A 704 -3.70 -11.01 6.65
N TYR A 705 -2.76 -10.96 7.61
CA TYR A 705 -2.23 -12.15 8.24
C TYR A 705 -3.24 -12.80 9.19
N TYR A 706 -3.95 -11.98 9.98
CA TYR A 706 -5.04 -12.43 10.84
C TYR A 706 -6.16 -13.09 10.03
N LYS A 707 -6.64 -12.44 8.96
CA LYS A 707 -7.66 -12.99 8.05
C LYS A 707 -7.21 -14.33 7.45
N ARG A 708 -5.95 -14.44 7.02
CA ARG A 708 -5.36 -15.68 6.51
C ARG A 708 -5.36 -16.81 7.55
N LEU A 709 -4.97 -16.54 8.80
CA LEU A 709 -4.96 -17.57 9.86
C LEU A 709 -6.38 -18.08 10.15
N LYS A 710 -7.36 -17.18 10.34
CA LYS A 710 -8.77 -17.54 10.54
C LYS A 710 -9.32 -18.37 9.38
N MET A 711 -9.03 -17.98 8.14
CA MET A 711 -9.47 -18.73 6.94
C MET A 711 -8.79 -20.10 6.80
N LEU A 712 -7.52 -20.26 7.19
CA LEU A 712 -6.86 -21.59 7.18
C LEU A 712 -7.52 -22.55 8.18
N ARG A 713 -7.89 -22.07 9.37
CA ARG A 713 -8.61 -22.88 10.38
C ARG A 713 -10.01 -23.25 9.92
N TYR A 714 -10.72 -22.29 9.32
CA TYR A 714 -12.04 -22.53 8.76
C TYR A 714 -11.99 -23.53 7.60
N ALA A 715 -11.01 -23.41 6.69
CA ALA A 715 -10.75 -24.41 5.66
C ALA A 715 -10.54 -25.80 6.27
N GLN A 716 -9.75 -25.92 7.36
CA GLN A 716 -9.49 -27.20 8.02
C GLN A 716 -10.78 -27.87 8.51
N SER A 717 -11.77 -27.10 8.99
CA SER A 717 -13.09 -27.64 9.38
C SER A 717 -14.02 -27.97 8.21
N LEU A 718 -13.69 -27.55 6.98
CA LEU A 718 -14.47 -27.80 5.77
C LEU A 718 -13.88 -28.88 4.85
N VAL A 719 -12.65 -29.33 5.08
CA VAL A 719 -11.97 -30.30 4.22
C VAL A 719 -12.70 -31.66 4.22
N PRO A 720 -12.94 -32.29 3.05
CA PRO A 720 -12.64 -31.82 1.71
C PRO A 720 -13.75 -30.91 1.12
N PHE A 721 -13.37 -29.87 0.37
CA PHE A 721 -14.35 -29.01 -0.32
C PHE A 721 -13.84 -28.44 -1.64
N ASN A 722 -14.79 -28.11 -2.52
CA ASN A 722 -14.49 -27.53 -3.84
C ASN A 722 -14.48 -26.00 -3.80
N ASP A 723 -13.59 -25.39 -4.58
CA ASP A 723 -13.41 -23.95 -4.83
C ASP A 723 -12.81 -23.72 -6.24
N GLU A 724 -12.72 -22.49 -6.71
CA GLU A 724 -11.96 -22.12 -7.91
C GLU A 724 -10.64 -21.48 -7.49
N ALA A 725 -9.55 -21.75 -8.19
CA ALA A 725 -8.26 -21.11 -7.94
C ALA A 725 -7.70 -20.42 -9.17
N LEU A 726 -7.27 -19.16 -8.99
CA LEU A 726 -6.40 -18.46 -9.94
C LEU A 726 -4.95 -18.92 -9.73
N VAL A 727 -4.36 -19.54 -10.74
CA VAL A 727 -2.97 -20.00 -10.73
C VAL A 727 -2.03 -18.84 -11.08
N PHE A 728 -1.06 -18.55 -10.23
CA PHE A 728 -0.05 -17.51 -10.48
C PHE A 728 1.34 -18.06 -10.84
N MET A 729 1.61 -19.34 -10.56
CA MET A 729 2.90 -19.96 -10.81
C MET A 729 2.77 -21.48 -10.90
N VAL A 730 3.44 -22.10 -11.86
CA VAL A 730 3.52 -23.57 -12.00
C VAL A 730 4.98 -24.01 -11.93
N ARG A 731 5.27 -25.10 -11.22
CA ARG A 731 6.63 -25.63 -11.06
C ARG A 731 6.65 -27.15 -10.96
N LYS A 732 7.27 -27.79 -11.95
CA LYS A 732 7.20 -29.25 -12.12
C LYS A 732 5.72 -29.65 -12.07
N ASN A 733 5.33 -30.49 -11.13
CA ASN A 733 3.98 -31.03 -10.99
C ASN A 733 3.22 -30.34 -9.83
N VAL A 734 3.54 -29.07 -9.51
CA VAL A 734 2.81 -28.30 -8.49
C VAL A 734 2.49 -26.90 -9.01
N ALA A 735 1.20 -26.56 -9.03
CA ALA A 735 0.72 -25.21 -9.27
C ALA A 735 0.48 -24.46 -7.95
N TYR A 736 0.65 -23.15 -7.97
CA TYR A 736 0.45 -22.27 -6.83
C TYR A 736 -0.57 -21.21 -7.22
N GLY A 737 -1.60 -21.05 -6.39
CA GLY A 737 -2.73 -20.18 -6.66
C GLY A 737 -3.30 -19.47 -5.44
N PHE A 738 -4.39 -18.76 -5.67
CA PHE A 738 -5.29 -18.24 -4.64
C PHE A 738 -6.71 -18.73 -4.93
N PRO A 739 -7.43 -19.29 -3.94
CA PRO A 739 -8.86 -19.57 -4.06
C PRO A 739 -9.63 -18.27 -4.32
N LEU A 740 -10.75 -18.35 -5.04
CA LEU A 740 -11.55 -17.18 -5.41
C LEU A 740 -12.78 -16.99 -4.52
N HIS A 741 -13.30 -18.07 -3.92
CA HIS A 741 -14.59 -18.03 -3.22
C HIS A 741 -14.46 -18.13 -1.69
N LYS A 742 -14.28 -19.32 -1.10
CA LYS A 742 -14.52 -19.51 0.35
C LYS A 742 -13.40 -18.98 1.24
N VAL A 743 -12.16 -19.01 0.75
CA VAL A 743 -10.95 -18.78 1.59
C VAL A 743 -9.87 -17.98 0.83
N GLY A 744 -10.28 -16.87 0.20
CA GLY A 744 -9.45 -16.12 -0.76
C GLY A 744 -8.17 -15.45 -0.21
N TYR A 745 -8.01 -15.30 1.12
CA TYR A 745 -6.73 -14.84 1.71
C TYR A 745 -5.68 -15.96 1.85
N CYS A 746 -6.04 -17.21 1.61
CA CYS A 746 -5.12 -18.33 1.66
C CYS A 746 -4.38 -18.52 0.33
N SER A 747 -3.09 -18.89 0.38
CA SER A 747 -2.42 -19.48 -0.79
C SER A 747 -2.75 -20.97 -0.89
N VAL A 748 -2.98 -21.48 -2.09
CA VAL A 748 -3.17 -22.92 -2.35
C VAL A 748 -2.00 -23.50 -3.14
N GLU A 749 -1.57 -24.70 -2.76
CA GLU A 749 -0.64 -25.55 -3.50
C GLU A 749 -1.44 -26.71 -4.10
N ILE A 750 -1.36 -26.88 -5.42
CA ILE A 750 -2.21 -27.78 -6.20
C ILE A 750 -1.30 -28.86 -6.80
N ASP A 751 -1.57 -30.15 -6.53
CA ASP A 751 -0.81 -31.26 -7.12
C ASP A 751 -1.27 -31.51 -8.57
N CYS A 752 -0.35 -31.42 -9.52
CA CYS A 752 -0.61 -31.43 -10.96
C CYS A 752 0.04 -32.65 -11.65
N LYS A 753 0.26 -33.78 -10.96
CA LYS A 753 0.91 -34.96 -11.57
C LYS A 753 0.25 -35.42 -12.87
N ASP A 754 -1.07 -35.39 -12.92
CA ASP A 754 -1.87 -36.03 -13.97
C ASP A 754 -2.58 -35.01 -14.90
N CYS A 755 -2.18 -33.73 -14.85
CA CYS A 755 -2.76 -32.69 -15.71
C CYS A 755 -1.77 -31.55 -16.02
N VAL A 756 -1.91 -30.94 -17.21
CA VAL A 756 -1.18 -29.74 -17.58
C VAL A 756 -2.00 -28.51 -17.19
N ILE A 757 -1.47 -27.69 -16.29
CA ILE A 757 -2.05 -26.42 -15.83
C ILE A 757 -1.10 -25.29 -16.21
N ASN A 758 -1.65 -24.17 -16.70
CA ASN A 758 -0.89 -23.00 -17.10
C ASN A 758 -0.87 -21.91 -16.01
N THR A 759 0.12 -21.02 -16.08
CA THR A 759 0.08 -19.77 -15.31
C THR A 759 -1.02 -18.87 -15.83
N HIS A 760 -1.70 -18.15 -14.92
CA HIS A 760 -2.85 -17.28 -15.17
C HIS A 760 -4.14 -18.02 -15.54
N GLU A 761 -4.16 -19.34 -15.42
CA GLU A 761 -5.37 -20.15 -15.58
C GLU A 761 -6.26 -20.09 -14.33
N VAL A 762 -7.57 -20.24 -14.52
CA VAL A 762 -8.55 -20.37 -13.43
C VAL A 762 -9.13 -21.76 -13.52
N ILE A 763 -8.93 -22.56 -12.47
CA ILE A 763 -9.27 -23.99 -12.47
C ILE A 763 -10.13 -24.37 -11.27
N GLN A 764 -10.99 -25.37 -11.46
CA GLN A 764 -11.74 -26.00 -10.38
C GLN A 764 -10.79 -26.88 -9.55
N ILE A 765 -10.84 -26.73 -8.23
CA ILE A 765 -9.99 -27.47 -7.31
C ILE A 765 -10.80 -28.07 -6.16
N GLN A 766 -10.38 -29.24 -5.69
CA GLN A 766 -10.81 -29.81 -4.43
C GLN A 766 -9.69 -29.61 -3.42
N ILE A 767 -9.98 -28.86 -2.36
CA ILE A 767 -9.06 -28.65 -1.24
C ILE A 767 -9.16 -29.88 -0.33
N ILE A 768 -8.03 -30.56 -0.12
CA ILE A 768 -7.92 -31.88 0.52
C ILE A 768 -7.19 -31.85 1.86
N ASP A 769 -6.43 -30.79 2.18
CA ASP A 769 -5.72 -30.63 3.46
C ASP A 769 -5.30 -29.17 3.70
N VAL A 770 -4.89 -28.85 4.93
CA VAL A 770 -4.35 -27.55 5.37
C VAL A 770 -2.95 -27.73 5.99
N ASP A 771 -1.92 -27.27 5.28
CA ASP A 771 -0.53 -27.40 5.73
C ASP A 771 -0.10 -26.15 6.53
N PHE A 772 -0.13 -26.30 7.85
CA PHE A 772 0.33 -25.27 8.79
C PHE A 772 1.84 -24.99 8.72
N ASN A 773 2.67 -25.86 8.09
CA ASN A 773 4.11 -25.59 7.90
C ASN A 773 4.39 -24.55 6.81
N THR A 774 3.52 -24.50 5.81
CA THR A 774 3.55 -23.57 4.67
C THR A 774 2.46 -22.50 4.76
N LEU A 775 1.57 -22.59 5.75
CA LEU A 775 0.37 -21.76 5.89
C LEU A 775 -0.44 -21.71 4.60
N SER A 776 -0.59 -22.87 3.95
CA SER A 776 -1.24 -23.01 2.65
C SER A 776 -2.24 -24.16 2.66
N LEU A 777 -3.22 -24.05 1.77
CA LEU A 777 -4.12 -25.15 1.44
C LEU A 777 -3.38 -26.14 0.53
N LYS A 778 -3.74 -27.42 0.61
CA LYS A 778 -3.38 -28.45 -0.37
C LYS A 778 -4.62 -28.78 -1.17
N ALA A 779 -4.48 -28.88 -2.48
CA ALA A 779 -5.59 -29.19 -3.36
C ALA A 779 -5.18 -30.10 -4.51
N GLU A 780 -6.18 -30.73 -5.10
CA GLU A 780 -6.08 -31.46 -6.36
C GLU A 780 -7.03 -30.82 -7.38
N PRO A 781 -6.67 -30.82 -8.68
CA PRO A 781 -7.53 -30.28 -9.71
C PRO A 781 -8.73 -31.20 -9.92
N ILE A 782 -9.92 -30.61 -9.93
CA ILE A 782 -11.14 -31.34 -10.30
C ILE A 782 -11.08 -31.50 -11.82
N THR A 783 -10.63 -32.66 -12.26
CA THR A 783 -10.73 -33.05 -13.66
C THR A 783 -12.20 -33.04 -14.05
N GLN A 784 -12.59 -32.06 -14.87
CA GLN A 784 -13.75 -32.27 -15.71
C GLN A 784 -13.45 -33.51 -16.53
N LYS A 785 -14.22 -34.59 -16.32
CA LYS A 785 -14.32 -35.63 -17.32
C LYS A 785 -14.87 -34.95 -18.56
N ASN A 786 -13.98 -34.61 -19.50
CA ASN A 786 -14.35 -34.37 -20.87
C ASN A 786 -14.97 -35.68 -21.36
N ASN A 787 -16.30 -35.75 -21.31
CA ASN A 787 -17.04 -36.71 -22.11
C ASN A 787 -16.86 -36.28 -23.57
N THR A 788 -15.78 -36.80 -24.16
CA THR A 788 -15.49 -36.90 -25.60
C THR A 788 -15.65 -35.64 -26.43
#